data_AF-A0A7V3UCS1-F1
#
_entry.id   AF-A0A7V3UCS1-F1
#
_cell.length_a   1.000
_cell.length_b   1.000
_cell.length_c   1.000
_cell.angle_alpha   90.00
_cell.angle_beta   90.00
_cell.angle_gamma   90.00
#
_symmetry.space_group_name_H-M   'P 1'
#
loop_
_entity.id
_entity.type
_entity.pdbx_description
1 polymer ?
#
loop_
_entity_poly.entity_id
_entity_poly.type
_entity_poly.pdbx_seq_one_letter_code
_entity_poly.pdbx_strand_id
1 'polypeptide(L)'
;MPDMIKKSVSALGYNFVNPEYIPKGKNEYYLRNIQNRNGIKYRELTAYEIEVLVRNNNTTDNWNNVLVSDAFNPELVKNCKFFGLVRIGKLEPWFLEYHDVRIPVGLYDSTIISCDFGDNVVISNVSYLSHYIIGNEVMIVNVNEMLTTDHSKFGNGILKKGEEESTRIWLEVCNENAGRKILPFNGMLPGDAWLWSRFRDDDVLMNRLKEFTEKKFDRKRGYYGKIGDCTVIKNCRSIKDVWIGSHAYLKGANKIKNVTINSSEKDRSQIGEGCELVNGIIGFGCRIFYGVKAVRFFLSSNSQLKYGARLINSFLGDNSTISCCEVLNSLIFPAHEQHHNNSFLCAALIMGQSNIAAGATVGSNHNSRGPDGELIAGRGFWPGLCVSLKHNSVFASFTLIAKGDYPAELHIPLPFSLVNNNASKDQLEIMPAYWFMYNMYALARNAYKYADRDKRTEKLQHIEYDYLAPDSVNEIFDALQLIKRFKGDKNTAAKEIDISAAGMENSKRKVVLVKPAEAFRIYKELIVYYAAVQLLRLIAQKKITSWEKLVSALPKKAQRNKWINMGGQLMPESSLRTLRTAINGGRYKGWQDVHQFYITEGKKYETQLLEHAFASLLEVLNIPASGFTRKTFRNVLEQALATKEWMTAGIYESRAKDYRNPYRKMVYQTEKEMESVLGKLKDNSFILQQKKALELFSKNINHIIGTMKL
;
A
#
# COMPACT_ATOMS: atom_id res chain seq x y z
N MET A 1 -29.55 26.28 19.41
CA MET A 1 -29.26 27.71 19.64
C MET A 1 -28.56 28.24 18.41
N PRO A 2 -28.68 29.51 18.01
CA PRO A 2 -27.91 29.97 16.87
C PRO A 2 -26.44 30.10 17.29
N ASP A 3 -25.58 29.23 16.79
CA ASP A 3 -24.11 29.23 16.98
C ASP A 3 -23.40 30.42 16.28
N MET A 4 -24.15 31.47 15.90
CA MET A 4 -23.63 32.62 15.16
C MET A 4 -23.17 33.70 16.14
N ILE A 5 -21.86 33.88 16.25
CA ILE A 5 -21.24 34.87 17.12
C ILE A 5 -20.93 36.14 16.32
N LYS A 6 -21.53 37.28 16.70
CA LYS A 6 -21.21 38.59 16.12
C LYS A 6 -19.95 39.16 16.76
N LYS A 7 -18.94 39.51 15.96
CA LYS A 7 -17.70 40.18 16.40
C LYS A 7 -17.41 41.39 15.50
N SER A 8 -16.59 42.32 15.99
CA SER A 8 -16.10 43.45 15.18
C SER A 8 -15.30 42.94 13.98
N VAL A 9 -15.37 43.65 12.85
CA VAL A 9 -14.55 43.37 11.67
C VAL A 9 -13.05 43.48 11.97
N SER A 10 -12.67 44.35 12.92
CA SER A 10 -11.28 44.49 13.38
C SER A 10 -10.71 43.25 14.09
N ALA A 11 -11.56 42.29 14.48
CA ALA A 11 -11.13 41.01 15.03
C ALA A 11 -10.96 39.93 13.94
N LEU A 12 -11.32 40.20 12.68
CA LEU A 12 -11.20 39.24 11.59
C LEU A 12 -9.72 39.02 11.25
N GLY A 13 -9.27 37.77 11.30
CA GLY A 13 -7.86 37.41 11.07
C GLY A 13 -6.95 37.43 12.30
N TYR A 14 -7.48 37.80 13.47
CA TYR A 14 -6.77 37.81 14.76
C TYR A 14 -7.41 36.87 15.77
N ASN A 15 -6.69 36.58 16.85
CA ASN A 15 -7.13 35.63 17.89
C ASN A 15 -7.44 34.25 17.31
N PHE A 16 -6.66 33.82 16.32
CA PHE A 16 -6.77 32.50 15.70
C PHE A 16 -6.62 31.40 16.75
N VAL A 17 -5.69 31.59 17.67
CA VAL A 17 -5.47 30.72 18.82
C VAL A 17 -6.04 31.41 20.05
N ASN A 18 -6.89 30.73 20.81
CA ASN A 18 -7.33 31.25 22.10
C ASN A 18 -6.10 31.52 23.00
N PRO A 19 -5.97 32.72 23.61
CA PRO A 19 -4.83 33.09 24.46
C PRO A 19 -4.40 32.05 25.50
N GLU A 20 -5.33 31.26 26.05
CA GLU A 20 -5.02 30.18 27.02
C GLU A 20 -4.11 29.07 26.47
N TYR A 21 -4.08 28.91 25.14
CA TYR A 21 -3.26 27.91 24.45
C TYR A 21 -1.94 28.49 23.91
N ILE A 22 -1.70 29.80 24.07
CA ILE A 22 -0.47 30.45 23.65
C ILE A 22 0.56 30.38 24.80
N PRO A 23 1.79 29.89 24.56
CA PRO A 23 2.83 29.87 25.58
C PRO A 23 3.21 31.27 26.07
N LYS A 24 3.62 31.39 27.34
CA LYS A 24 4.08 32.66 27.93
C LYS A 24 5.20 33.28 27.07
N GLY A 25 5.09 34.58 26.79
CA GLY A 25 6.06 35.33 25.99
C GLY A 25 6.00 35.07 24.48
N LYS A 26 4.98 34.35 23.99
CA LYS A 26 4.69 34.17 22.56
C LYS A 26 3.38 34.86 22.19
N ASN A 27 3.21 35.16 20.91
CA ASN A 27 1.95 35.64 20.31
C ASN A 27 1.31 34.53 19.46
N GLU A 28 0.15 34.78 18.87
CA GLU A 28 -0.57 33.77 18.06
C GLU A 28 0.19 33.28 16.82
N TYR A 29 1.18 34.05 16.34
CA TYR A 29 1.95 33.74 15.12
C TYR A 29 3.19 32.86 15.37
N TYR A 30 3.49 32.49 16.61
CA TYR A 30 4.76 31.80 16.92
C TYR A 30 4.95 30.47 16.16
N LEU A 31 3.90 29.66 16.00
CA LEU A 31 3.97 28.42 15.21
C LEU A 31 4.04 28.71 13.72
N ARG A 32 3.26 29.68 13.24
CA ARG A 32 3.32 30.16 11.86
C ARG A 32 4.74 30.56 11.49
N ASN A 33 5.45 31.28 12.36
CA ASN A 33 6.84 31.69 12.13
C ASN A 33 7.85 30.53 12.16
N ILE A 34 7.58 29.46 12.92
CA ILE A 34 8.39 28.23 12.88
C ILE A 34 8.10 27.42 11.60
N GLN A 35 6.84 27.43 11.17
CA GLN A 35 6.36 26.70 9.99
C GLN A 35 6.83 27.33 8.68
N ASN A 36 6.85 28.66 8.60
CA ASN A 36 7.33 29.39 7.44
C ASN A 36 8.86 29.37 7.42
N ARG A 37 9.43 28.76 6.37
CA ARG A 37 10.87 28.59 6.19
C ARG A 37 11.33 29.04 4.80
N ASN A 38 10.58 29.94 4.17
CA ASN A 38 10.89 30.41 2.83
C ASN A 38 12.15 31.30 2.76
N GLY A 39 12.65 31.78 3.91
CA GLY A 39 13.85 32.61 3.98
C GLY A 39 13.65 34.06 3.51
N ILE A 40 12.41 34.45 3.19
CA ILE A 40 12.09 35.79 2.70
C ILE A 40 12.19 36.78 3.86
N LYS A 41 12.94 37.87 3.65
CA LYS A 41 12.93 39.03 4.54
C LYS A 41 11.73 39.89 4.17
N TYR A 42 10.88 40.14 5.16
CA TYR A 42 9.67 40.93 4.99
C TYR A 42 9.87 42.33 5.56
N ARG A 43 9.39 43.33 4.82
CA ARG A 43 9.31 44.73 5.23
C ARG A 43 7.89 45.25 5.13
N GLU A 44 7.63 46.39 5.74
CA GLU A 44 6.38 47.13 5.55
C GLU A 44 6.28 47.68 4.13
N LEU A 45 5.05 47.96 3.71
CA LEU A 45 4.76 48.63 2.44
C LEU A 45 5.25 50.09 2.50
N THR A 46 5.79 50.56 1.38
CA THR A 46 6.06 51.97 1.15
C THR A 46 4.77 52.72 0.83
N ALA A 47 4.78 54.06 0.96
CA ALA A 47 3.63 54.90 0.60
C ALA A 47 3.19 54.71 -0.86
N TYR A 48 4.15 54.58 -1.78
CA TYR A 48 3.90 54.31 -3.19
C TYR A 48 3.19 52.96 -3.39
N GLU A 49 3.67 51.89 -2.74
CA GLU A 49 3.05 50.57 -2.86
C GLU A 49 1.61 50.57 -2.32
N ILE A 50 1.34 51.28 -1.22
CA ILE A 50 -0.02 51.44 -0.67
C ILE A 50 -0.93 52.15 -1.68
N GLU A 51 -0.47 53.25 -2.28
CA GLU A 51 -1.23 53.99 -3.28
C GLU A 51 -1.62 53.10 -4.48
N VAL A 52 -0.66 52.33 -5.02
CA VAL A 52 -0.93 51.40 -6.12
C VAL A 52 -1.92 50.31 -5.71
N LEU A 53 -1.78 49.74 -4.51
CA LEU A 53 -2.70 48.73 -4.01
C LEU A 53 -4.12 49.27 -3.85
N VAL A 54 -4.29 50.48 -3.31
CA VAL A 54 -5.60 51.15 -3.21
C VAL A 54 -6.19 51.43 -4.60
N ARG A 55 -5.38 51.94 -5.54
CA ARG A 55 -5.80 52.19 -6.94
C ARG A 55 -6.25 50.90 -7.63
N ASN A 56 -5.60 49.78 -7.31
CA ASN A 56 -5.96 48.44 -7.79
C ASN A 56 -7.14 47.82 -7.02
N ASN A 57 -7.89 48.63 -6.25
CA ASN A 57 -9.10 48.25 -5.51
C ASN A 57 -8.84 47.14 -4.47
N ASN A 58 -7.65 47.15 -3.87
CA ASN A 58 -7.36 46.33 -2.71
C ASN A 58 -7.79 47.05 -1.43
N THR A 59 -8.20 46.28 -0.43
CA THR A 59 -8.58 46.80 0.89
C THR A 59 -7.94 45.97 1.99
N THR A 60 -7.76 46.58 3.16
CA THR A 60 -7.26 45.88 4.35
C THR A 60 -7.81 46.52 5.62
N ASP A 61 -7.82 45.76 6.70
CA ASP A 61 -8.05 46.29 8.05
C ASP A 61 -6.85 47.11 8.56
N ASN A 62 -5.63 46.77 8.15
CA ASN A 62 -4.41 47.49 8.53
C ASN A 62 -3.25 47.25 7.56
N TRP A 63 -2.81 48.30 6.85
CA TRP A 63 -1.70 48.23 5.90
C TRP A 63 -0.37 47.81 6.52
N ASN A 64 -0.12 48.09 7.80
CA ASN A 64 1.11 47.68 8.48
C ASN A 64 1.19 46.15 8.68
N ASN A 65 0.07 45.45 8.52
CA ASN A 65 0.01 44.00 8.62
C ASN A 65 0.14 43.31 7.26
N VAL A 66 0.27 44.07 6.16
CA VAL A 66 0.65 43.53 4.85
C VAL A 66 2.15 43.76 4.69
N LEU A 67 2.92 42.67 4.82
CA LEU A 67 4.37 42.71 4.68
C LEU A 67 4.80 42.09 3.36
N VAL A 68 5.85 42.64 2.77
CA VAL A 68 6.28 42.28 1.42
C VAL A 68 7.79 42.05 1.35
N SER A 69 8.23 41.27 0.37
CA SER A 69 9.66 41.16 0.04
C SER A 69 10.18 42.45 -0.61
N ASP A 70 11.51 42.62 -0.67
CA ASP A 70 12.12 43.78 -1.34
C ASP A 70 11.77 43.88 -2.83
N ALA A 71 11.62 42.74 -3.51
CA ALA A 71 11.29 42.65 -4.94
C ALA A 71 9.78 42.53 -5.22
N PHE A 72 8.93 43.01 -4.30
CA PHE A 72 7.48 43.00 -4.48
C PHE A 72 7.04 44.01 -5.54
N ASN A 73 6.06 43.63 -6.36
CA ASN A 73 5.42 44.50 -7.34
C ASN A 73 3.92 44.66 -7.04
N PRO A 74 3.47 45.85 -6.58
CA PRO A 74 2.06 46.09 -6.23
C PRO A 74 1.11 46.08 -7.44
N GLU A 75 1.61 46.22 -8.67
CA GLU A 75 0.78 46.21 -9.89
C GLU A 75 0.18 44.83 -10.19
N LEU A 76 0.72 43.77 -9.58
CA LEU A 76 0.28 42.37 -9.73
C LEU A 76 -0.69 41.93 -8.61
N VAL A 77 -1.23 42.89 -7.86
CA VAL A 77 -2.19 42.62 -6.78
C VAL A 77 -3.43 43.48 -7.01
N LYS A 78 -4.58 42.85 -7.28
CA LYS A 78 -5.83 43.55 -7.67
C LYS A 78 -7.06 42.94 -7.04
N ASN A 79 -8.01 43.79 -6.65
CA ASN A 79 -9.32 43.39 -6.10
C ASN A 79 -9.25 42.43 -4.90
N CYS A 80 -8.20 42.50 -4.07
CA CYS A 80 -8.06 41.65 -2.88
C CYS A 80 -8.54 42.35 -1.59
N LYS A 81 -9.00 41.53 -0.63
CA LYS A 81 -9.31 41.97 0.73
C LYS A 81 -8.38 41.28 1.71
N PHE A 82 -7.55 42.03 2.43
CA PHE A 82 -6.58 41.49 3.37
C PHE A 82 -7.03 41.68 4.81
N PHE A 83 -6.99 40.61 5.61
CA PHE A 83 -7.26 40.66 7.04
C PHE A 83 -6.16 39.98 7.84
N GLY A 84 -5.78 40.56 8.98
CA GLY A 84 -4.70 40.02 9.81
C GLY A 84 -3.33 40.15 9.15
N LEU A 85 -2.35 39.41 9.67
CA LEU A 85 -0.97 39.46 9.16
C LEU A 85 -0.86 38.73 7.82
N VAL A 86 -0.59 39.42 6.72
CA VAL A 86 -0.36 38.85 5.38
C VAL A 86 1.08 39.10 4.95
N ARG A 87 1.76 38.08 4.42
CA ARG A 87 3.16 38.18 4.00
C ARG A 87 3.32 37.71 2.56
N ILE A 88 3.84 38.56 1.67
CA ILE A 88 3.90 38.32 0.23
C ILE A 88 5.35 38.31 -0.24
N GLY A 89 5.74 37.25 -0.95
CA GLY A 89 7.06 37.14 -1.57
C GLY A 89 7.24 38.07 -2.77
N LYS A 90 8.23 37.75 -3.59
CA LYS A 90 8.49 38.45 -4.85
C LYS A 90 7.34 38.19 -5.84
N LEU A 91 6.94 39.21 -6.60
CA LEU A 91 5.98 39.09 -7.70
C LEU A 91 6.55 39.73 -8.96
N GLU A 92 6.93 38.91 -9.93
CA GLU A 92 7.45 39.35 -11.23
C GLU A 92 6.36 39.29 -12.31
N PRO A 93 6.44 40.13 -13.37
CA PRO A 93 5.45 40.19 -14.44
C PRO A 93 5.58 38.99 -15.41
N TRP A 94 5.45 37.79 -14.86
CA TRP A 94 5.46 36.51 -15.55
C TRP A 94 4.07 35.87 -15.49
N PHE A 95 3.89 34.74 -16.16
CA PHE A 95 2.73 33.87 -15.98
C PHE A 95 3.23 32.48 -15.60
N LEU A 96 2.42 31.77 -14.81
CA LEU A 96 2.62 30.34 -14.61
C LEU A 96 1.76 29.57 -15.62
N GLU A 97 2.33 28.52 -16.19
CA GLU A 97 1.67 27.61 -17.12
C GLU A 97 1.70 26.20 -16.57
N TYR A 98 0.53 25.56 -16.50
CA TYR A 98 0.43 24.14 -16.20
C TYR A 98 -0.64 23.48 -17.07
N HIS A 99 -0.18 22.60 -17.96
CA HIS A 99 -0.95 22.19 -19.15
C HIS A 99 -1.39 23.45 -19.94
N ASP A 100 -2.61 23.45 -20.50
CA ASP A 100 -3.09 24.55 -21.34
C ASP A 100 -3.61 25.77 -20.54
N VAL A 101 -3.37 25.83 -19.23
CA VAL A 101 -3.81 26.94 -18.36
C VAL A 101 -2.63 27.86 -18.09
N ARG A 102 -2.76 29.12 -18.55
CA ARG A 102 -1.79 30.20 -18.35
C ARG A 102 -2.43 31.32 -17.56
N ILE A 103 -1.82 31.73 -16.46
CA ILE A 103 -2.35 32.81 -15.62
C ILE A 103 -1.20 33.68 -15.13
N PRO A 104 -1.33 35.02 -15.17
CA PRO A 104 -0.30 35.93 -14.68
C PRO A 104 -0.04 35.69 -13.19
N VAL A 105 1.24 35.78 -12.81
CA VAL A 105 1.69 35.84 -11.41
C VAL A 105 1.00 36.99 -10.70
N GLY A 106 0.58 36.78 -9.46
CA GLY A 106 -0.08 37.79 -8.64
C GLY A 106 -1.23 37.28 -7.78
N LEU A 107 -1.88 38.23 -7.10
CA LEU A 107 -3.04 38.00 -6.23
C LEU A 107 -4.24 38.76 -6.82
N TYR A 108 -5.30 38.03 -7.14
CA TYR A 108 -6.44 38.56 -7.88
C TYR A 108 -7.77 38.09 -7.27
N ASP A 109 -8.69 39.04 -7.08
CA ASP A 109 -10.12 38.78 -6.80
C ASP A 109 -10.37 37.79 -5.64
N SER A 110 -9.71 38.01 -4.50
CA SER A 110 -9.68 37.04 -3.38
C SER A 110 -9.75 37.70 -2.01
N THR A 111 -10.42 37.04 -1.05
CA THR A 111 -10.34 37.42 0.38
C THR A 111 -9.24 36.61 1.04
N ILE A 112 -8.27 37.28 1.65
CA ILE A 112 -7.06 36.68 2.20
C ILE A 112 -6.95 37.03 3.68
N ILE A 113 -6.84 36.01 4.53
CA ILE A 113 -6.87 36.15 5.98
C ILE A 113 -5.67 35.43 6.59
N SER A 114 -4.74 36.19 7.16
CA SER A 114 -3.57 35.65 7.85
C SER A 114 -2.81 34.59 7.05
N CYS A 115 -2.26 34.96 5.89
CA CYS A 115 -1.58 34.03 4.96
C CYS A 115 -0.13 34.42 4.66
N ASP A 116 0.69 33.42 4.32
CA ASP A 116 2.03 33.60 3.75
C ASP A 116 2.04 33.11 2.30
N PHE A 117 2.66 33.90 1.43
CA PHE A 117 2.89 33.55 0.03
C PHE A 117 4.39 33.57 -0.25
N GLY A 118 4.88 32.52 -0.90
CA GLY A 118 6.21 32.47 -1.50
C GLY A 118 6.32 33.35 -2.73
N ASP A 119 7.39 33.15 -3.49
CA ASP A 119 7.69 33.90 -4.69
C ASP A 119 6.82 33.44 -5.87
N ASN A 120 6.43 34.40 -6.71
CA ASN A 120 5.79 34.20 -8.00
C ASN A 120 4.57 33.28 -7.97
N VAL A 121 3.73 33.41 -6.93
CA VAL A 121 2.48 32.68 -6.82
C VAL A 121 1.40 33.22 -7.77
N VAL A 122 0.44 32.37 -8.10
CA VAL A 122 -0.82 32.73 -8.78
C VAL A 122 -1.96 32.42 -7.84
N ILE A 123 -2.65 33.45 -7.34
CA ILE A 123 -3.89 33.31 -6.56
C ILE A 123 -4.98 34.08 -7.29
N SER A 124 -5.97 33.40 -7.85
CA SER A 124 -6.99 34.05 -8.69
C SER A 124 -8.37 33.41 -8.48
N ASN A 125 -9.38 34.24 -8.18
CA ASN A 125 -10.74 33.80 -7.86
C ASN A 125 -10.79 32.72 -6.78
N VAL A 126 -10.26 33.04 -5.59
CA VAL A 126 -10.36 32.20 -4.40
C VAL A 126 -11.15 32.95 -3.33
N SER A 127 -12.48 32.68 -3.21
CA SER A 127 -13.46 33.38 -2.34
C SER A 127 -12.92 33.90 -1.02
N TYR A 128 -12.14 33.02 -0.37
CA TYR A 128 -11.72 33.09 1.00
C TYR A 128 -10.59 32.09 1.19
N LEU A 129 -9.45 32.62 1.60
CA LEU A 129 -8.22 31.90 1.87
C LEU A 129 -7.74 32.31 3.25
N SER A 130 -7.64 31.36 4.17
CA SER A 130 -7.47 31.67 5.59
C SER A 130 -6.51 30.71 6.28
N HIS A 131 -5.46 31.27 6.90
CA HIS A 131 -4.46 30.57 7.72
C HIS A 131 -3.67 29.49 6.94
N TYR A 132 -3.09 29.90 5.81
CA TYR A 132 -2.25 29.05 4.96
C TYR A 132 -0.85 29.64 4.76
N ILE A 133 0.12 28.75 4.64
CA ILE A 133 1.48 29.03 4.18
C ILE A 133 1.64 28.38 2.81
N ILE A 134 1.86 29.20 1.80
CA ILE A 134 1.92 28.81 0.39
C ILE A 134 3.36 28.98 -0.09
N GLY A 135 3.91 27.92 -0.70
CA GLY A 135 5.25 27.89 -1.27
C GLY A 135 5.42 28.73 -2.53
N ASN A 136 6.55 28.55 -3.19
CA ASN A 136 6.91 29.28 -4.40
C ASN A 136 6.21 28.68 -5.63
N GLU A 137 5.91 29.53 -6.61
CA GLU A 137 5.39 29.12 -7.94
C GLU A 137 4.13 28.24 -7.83
N VAL A 138 3.32 28.48 -6.81
CA VAL A 138 2.05 27.78 -6.59
C VAL A 138 0.95 28.45 -7.39
N MET A 139 0.10 27.66 -8.04
CA MET A 139 -1.08 28.12 -8.76
C MET A 139 -2.36 27.66 -8.04
N ILE A 140 -3.15 28.61 -7.49
CA ILE A 140 -4.45 28.38 -6.87
C ILE A 140 -5.51 29.22 -7.60
N VAL A 141 -6.46 28.53 -8.25
CA VAL A 141 -7.37 29.17 -9.20
C VAL A 141 -8.81 28.67 -9.00
N ASN A 142 -9.78 29.59 -8.94
CA ASN A 142 -11.21 29.27 -8.86
C ASN A 142 -11.56 28.33 -7.67
N VAL A 143 -11.23 28.69 -6.42
CA VAL A 143 -11.52 27.86 -5.23
C VAL A 143 -12.32 28.60 -4.16
N ASN A 144 -13.54 28.15 -3.87
CA ASN A 144 -14.36 28.64 -2.74
C ASN A 144 -14.62 27.46 -1.78
N GLU A 145 -13.71 27.09 -0.88
CA GLU A 145 -13.14 27.87 0.20
C GLU A 145 -11.89 27.15 0.75
N MET A 146 -10.86 27.89 1.18
CA MET A 146 -9.67 27.34 1.83
C MET A 146 -9.45 27.90 3.23
N LEU A 147 -9.62 27.05 4.24
CA LEU A 147 -9.60 27.42 5.67
C LEU A 147 -8.75 26.43 6.47
N THR A 148 -7.99 26.91 7.44
CA THR A 148 -7.39 26.07 8.48
C THR A 148 -7.89 26.49 9.85
N THR A 149 -8.22 25.52 10.70
CA THR A 149 -8.55 25.74 12.12
C THR A 149 -7.32 25.61 13.02
N ASP A 150 -7.38 26.26 14.19
CA ASP A 150 -6.32 26.23 15.19
C ASP A 150 -6.09 24.83 15.79
N HIS A 151 -7.09 23.96 15.71
CA HIS A 151 -7.08 22.59 16.21
C HIS A 151 -6.92 21.54 15.10
N SER A 152 -6.49 21.95 13.91
CA SER A 152 -6.25 21.07 12.76
C SER A 152 -5.25 19.95 13.07
N LYS A 153 -5.52 18.76 12.49
CA LYS A 153 -4.73 17.53 12.69
C LYS A 153 -4.16 16.98 11.37
N PHE A 154 -4.62 17.50 10.23
CA PHE A 154 -4.20 17.12 8.88
C PHE A 154 -4.27 15.60 8.63
N GLY A 155 -5.29 14.94 9.18
CA GLY A 155 -5.53 13.50 9.05
C GLY A 155 -4.82 12.62 10.09
N ASN A 156 -3.94 13.18 10.92
CA ASN A 156 -3.25 12.44 11.98
C ASN A 156 -4.19 12.15 13.17
N GLY A 157 -4.09 10.96 13.76
CA GLY A 157 -4.89 10.46 14.89
C GLY A 157 -4.46 11.02 16.25
N ILE A 158 -4.13 12.31 16.30
CA ILE A 158 -3.66 13.01 17.51
C ILE A 158 -4.76 13.91 18.09
N LEU A 159 -4.54 14.37 19.33
CA LEU A 159 -5.35 15.40 19.97
C LEU A 159 -4.56 16.69 20.16
N LYS A 160 -5.24 17.81 20.03
CA LYS A 160 -4.75 19.12 20.44
C LYS A 160 -5.10 19.38 21.92
N LYS A 161 -4.37 20.32 22.53
CA LYS A 161 -4.59 20.71 23.94
C LYS A 161 -6.05 21.14 24.14
N GLY A 162 -6.72 20.66 25.18
CA GLY A 162 -8.13 20.97 25.46
C GLY A 162 -9.15 20.26 24.57
N GLU A 163 -8.75 19.27 23.76
CA GLU A 163 -9.71 18.39 23.08
C GLU A 163 -9.96 17.11 23.88
N GLU A 164 -11.20 16.63 23.84
CA GLU A 164 -11.64 15.37 24.42
C GLU A 164 -11.22 14.16 23.56
N GLU A 165 -10.98 13.01 24.19
CA GLU A 165 -10.60 11.76 23.49
C GLU A 165 -11.67 11.26 22.51
N SER A 166 -12.95 11.58 22.75
CA SER A 166 -14.06 11.28 21.84
C SER A 166 -13.94 11.94 20.47
N THR A 167 -13.15 13.01 20.35
CA THR A 167 -12.88 13.71 19.08
C THR A 167 -11.73 13.10 18.28
N ARG A 168 -11.03 12.11 18.85
CA ARG A 168 -9.89 11.47 18.20
C ARG A 168 -10.36 10.63 17.01
N ILE A 169 -9.67 10.80 15.89
CA ILE A 169 -9.90 9.97 14.71
C ILE A 169 -9.05 8.71 14.79
N TRP A 170 -9.73 7.57 14.71
CA TRP A 170 -9.14 6.24 14.58
C TRP A 170 -9.46 5.68 13.17
N LEU A 171 -8.59 4.82 12.63
CA LEU A 171 -8.97 3.92 11.53
C LEU A 171 -9.41 2.60 12.13
N GLU A 172 -10.65 2.20 11.87
CA GLU A 172 -11.25 0.97 12.37
C GLU A 172 -11.02 -0.16 11.37
N VAL A 173 -9.76 -0.60 11.22
CA VAL A 173 -9.41 -1.65 10.24
C VAL A 173 -9.87 -3.03 10.69
N CYS A 174 -10.07 -3.94 9.73
CA CYS A 174 -10.47 -5.34 9.92
C CYS A 174 -11.88 -5.44 10.54
N ASN A 175 -12.08 -6.06 11.70
CA ASN A 175 -13.44 -6.16 12.24
C ASN A 175 -14.17 -4.80 12.38
N GLU A 176 -15.50 -4.85 12.29
CA GLU A 176 -16.38 -3.67 12.24
C GLU A 176 -16.76 -3.15 13.64
N ASN A 177 -16.43 -3.89 14.70
CA ASN A 177 -16.61 -3.49 16.10
C ASN A 177 -15.51 -2.54 16.64
N ALA A 178 -14.61 -2.07 15.77
CA ALA A 178 -13.48 -1.20 16.10
C ALA A 178 -12.44 -1.79 17.10
N GLY A 179 -12.51 -3.08 17.42
CA GLY A 179 -11.56 -3.76 18.30
C GLY A 179 -10.13 -3.78 17.76
N ARG A 180 -9.98 -3.64 16.43
CA ARG A 180 -8.69 -3.54 15.74
C ARG A 180 -8.30 -2.15 15.28
N LYS A 181 -8.90 -1.09 15.85
CA LYS A 181 -8.61 0.30 15.48
C LYS A 181 -7.16 0.76 15.72
N ILE A 182 -6.63 1.56 14.80
CA ILE A 182 -5.25 2.08 14.83
C ILE A 182 -5.26 3.61 14.69
N LEU A 183 -4.21 4.30 15.18
CA LEU A 183 -4.08 5.73 14.95
C LEU A 183 -3.32 6.02 13.65
N PRO A 184 -3.91 6.75 12.69
CA PRO A 184 -3.18 7.19 11.52
C PRO A 184 -2.10 8.19 11.90
N PHE A 185 -0.97 8.12 11.22
CA PHE A 185 0.05 9.17 11.27
C PHE A 185 0.76 9.31 9.94
N ASN A 186 1.21 10.52 9.63
CA ASN A 186 1.89 10.77 8.37
C ASN A 186 3.21 9.98 8.32
N GLY A 187 3.39 9.16 7.28
CA GLY A 187 4.51 8.22 7.16
C GLY A 187 4.29 6.87 7.83
N MET A 188 3.06 6.48 8.18
CA MET A 188 2.73 5.12 8.61
C MET A 188 3.00 4.11 7.49
N LEU A 189 3.61 2.98 7.84
CA LEU A 189 3.90 1.89 6.91
C LEU A 189 2.90 0.72 7.09
N PRO A 190 2.68 -0.11 6.06
CA PRO A 190 1.79 -1.27 6.18
C PRO A 190 2.16 -2.20 7.36
N GLY A 191 3.46 -2.36 7.65
CA GLY A 191 3.96 -3.13 8.79
C GLY A 191 3.53 -2.54 10.14
N ASP A 192 3.48 -1.22 10.26
CA ASP A 192 3.04 -0.52 11.48
C ASP A 192 1.54 -0.75 11.74
N ALA A 193 0.74 -0.64 10.68
CA ALA A 193 -0.70 -0.86 10.75
C ALA A 193 -1.02 -2.31 11.16
N TRP A 194 -0.30 -3.28 10.59
CA TRP A 194 -0.45 -4.67 10.96
C TRP A 194 -0.03 -4.93 12.40
N LEU A 195 1.15 -4.46 12.82
CA LEU A 195 1.67 -4.59 14.19
C LEU A 195 0.64 -4.11 15.21
N TRP A 196 0.07 -2.93 14.97
CA TRP A 196 -0.93 -2.35 15.87
C TRP A 196 -2.26 -3.13 15.83
N SER A 197 -2.68 -3.63 14.67
CA SER A 197 -3.97 -4.32 14.54
C SER A 197 -4.06 -5.68 15.24
N ARG A 198 -2.93 -6.39 15.44
CA ARG A 198 -2.92 -7.83 15.81
C ARG A 198 -2.82 -8.12 17.30
N PHE A 199 -1.79 -7.62 17.97
CA PHE A 199 -1.40 -8.00 19.33
C PHE A 199 -2.24 -7.27 20.40
N ARG A 200 -3.56 -7.39 20.30
CA ARG A 200 -4.52 -6.67 21.16
C ARG A 200 -4.51 -7.14 22.62
N ASP A 201 -3.91 -8.29 22.87
CA ASP A 201 -3.62 -8.86 24.19
C ASP A 201 -2.38 -8.24 24.88
N ASP A 202 -1.55 -7.49 24.15
CA ASP A 202 -0.33 -6.86 24.65
C ASP A 202 -0.56 -5.37 24.96
N ASP A 203 -1.14 -5.07 26.12
CA ASP A 203 -1.47 -3.71 26.55
C ASP A 203 -0.26 -2.76 26.58
N VAL A 204 0.92 -3.30 26.96
CA VAL A 204 2.16 -2.52 26.99
C VAL A 204 2.52 -2.07 25.57
N LEU A 205 2.48 -2.98 24.60
CA LEU A 205 2.70 -2.66 23.21
C LEU A 205 1.68 -1.63 22.71
N MET A 206 0.38 -1.87 22.93
CA MET A 206 -0.69 -0.97 22.47
C MET A 206 -0.50 0.47 23.00
N ASN A 207 -0.16 0.60 24.29
CA ASN A 207 0.13 1.90 24.91
C ASN A 207 1.38 2.55 24.32
N ARG A 208 2.46 1.79 24.09
CA ARG A 208 3.68 2.31 23.44
C ARG A 208 3.44 2.79 22.01
N LEU A 209 2.65 2.07 21.21
CA LEU A 209 2.33 2.50 19.84
C LEU A 209 1.47 3.77 19.83
N LYS A 210 0.55 3.92 20.80
CA LYS A 210 -0.18 5.18 21.03
C LYS A 210 0.78 6.31 21.38
N GLU A 211 1.68 6.11 22.35
CA GLU A 211 2.71 7.08 22.73
C GLU A 211 3.61 7.49 21.56
N PHE A 212 4.06 6.53 20.73
CA PHE A 212 4.91 6.82 19.57
C PHE A 212 4.21 7.75 18.59
N THR A 213 2.91 7.54 18.40
CA THR A 213 2.08 8.37 17.51
C THR A 213 1.88 9.77 18.08
N GLU A 214 1.62 9.87 19.38
CA GLU A 214 1.45 11.15 20.07
C GLU A 214 2.76 11.95 20.20
N LYS A 215 3.91 11.28 20.33
CA LYS A 215 5.23 11.94 20.37
C LYS A 215 5.65 12.50 19.01
N LYS A 216 5.13 11.93 17.91
CA LYS A 216 5.50 12.36 16.56
C LYS A 216 5.00 13.76 16.22
N PHE A 217 3.94 14.23 16.89
CA PHE A 217 3.36 15.54 16.66
C PHE A 217 3.03 16.20 17.99
N ASP A 218 3.37 17.47 18.16
CA ASP A 218 2.96 18.15 19.39
C ASP A 218 1.45 18.46 19.43
N ARG A 219 0.95 18.67 20.64
CA ARG A 219 -0.46 18.95 20.94
C ARG A 219 -0.80 20.44 20.83
N LYS A 220 0.10 21.29 20.35
CA LYS A 220 -0.12 22.74 20.27
C LYS A 220 -1.15 23.06 19.20
N ARG A 221 -1.88 24.15 19.45
CA ARG A 221 -2.85 24.75 18.54
C ARG A 221 -2.22 25.90 17.77
N GLY A 222 -2.78 26.20 16.60
CA GLY A 222 -2.36 27.32 15.75
C GLY A 222 -1.46 26.93 14.59
N TYR A 223 -1.39 25.65 14.22
CA TYR A 223 -0.70 25.23 13.01
C TYR A 223 -1.49 25.67 11.76
N TYR A 224 -0.80 26.27 10.80
CA TYR A 224 -1.38 26.70 9.54
C TYR A 224 -1.41 25.55 8.54
N GLY A 225 -2.34 25.64 7.58
CA GLY A 225 -2.35 24.82 6.38
C GLY A 225 -1.10 25.09 5.56
N LYS A 226 -0.69 24.12 4.74
CA LYS A 226 0.55 24.19 3.97
C LYS A 226 0.33 23.72 2.55
N ILE A 227 0.88 24.47 1.61
CA ILE A 227 1.00 24.08 0.20
C ILE A 227 2.47 24.20 -0.19
N GLY A 228 3.07 23.10 -0.61
CA GLY A 228 4.45 23.07 -1.09
C GLY A 228 4.61 23.67 -2.48
N ASP A 229 5.84 23.97 -2.84
CA ASP A 229 6.22 24.64 -4.08
C ASP A 229 5.69 23.94 -5.34
N CYS A 230 5.48 24.71 -6.41
CA CYS A 230 5.07 24.23 -7.74
C CYS A 230 3.78 23.40 -7.72
N THR A 231 2.94 23.56 -6.70
CA THR A 231 1.66 22.88 -6.57
C THR A 231 0.58 23.61 -7.35
N VAL A 232 -0.32 22.85 -7.97
CA VAL A 232 -1.43 23.40 -8.76
C VAL A 232 -2.76 22.91 -8.19
N ILE A 233 -3.63 23.86 -7.83
CA ILE A 233 -4.98 23.63 -7.31
C ILE A 233 -5.95 24.44 -8.17
N LYS A 234 -6.84 23.76 -8.89
CA LYS A 234 -7.78 24.44 -9.78
C LYS A 234 -9.21 23.92 -9.68
N ASN A 235 -10.17 24.84 -9.71
CA ASN A 235 -11.60 24.55 -9.75
C ASN A 235 -12.07 23.61 -8.64
N CYS A 236 -11.36 23.58 -7.50
CA CYS A 236 -11.77 22.83 -6.32
C CYS A 236 -12.82 23.61 -5.54
N ARG A 237 -13.52 22.94 -4.62
CA ARG A 237 -14.46 23.58 -3.69
C ARG A 237 -13.88 23.66 -2.28
N SER A 238 -14.39 22.87 -1.34
CA SER A 238 -13.99 22.99 0.07
C SER A 238 -12.67 22.28 0.35
N ILE A 239 -11.63 23.02 0.73
CA ILE A 239 -10.35 22.50 1.21
C ILE A 239 -10.14 23.02 2.63
N LYS A 240 -10.25 22.14 3.62
CA LYS A 240 -10.22 22.52 5.04
C LYS A 240 -9.25 21.67 5.85
N ASP A 241 -8.36 22.30 6.60
CA ASP A 241 -7.37 21.62 7.45
C ASP A 241 -6.50 20.64 6.64
N VAL A 242 -5.86 21.14 5.58
CA VAL A 242 -5.12 20.31 4.62
C VAL A 242 -3.64 20.72 4.55
N TRP A 243 -2.77 19.72 4.50
CA TRP A 243 -1.37 19.85 4.10
C TRP A 243 -1.16 19.20 2.73
N ILE A 244 -0.52 19.93 1.82
CA ILE A 244 -0.27 19.52 0.44
C ILE A 244 1.23 19.67 0.16
N GLY A 245 1.89 18.57 -0.21
CA GLY A 245 3.29 18.56 -0.59
C GLY A 245 3.54 19.22 -1.96
N SER A 246 4.80 19.50 -2.25
CA SER A 246 5.21 20.16 -3.49
C SER A 246 4.84 19.36 -4.75
N HIS A 247 4.64 20.06 -5.86
CA HIS A 247 4.32 19.49 -7.18
C HIS A 247 3.02 18.65 -7.22
N ALA A 248 2.13 18.82 -6.23
CA ALA A 248 0.84 18.16 -6.25
C ALA A 248 -0.07 18.78 -7.32
N TYR A 249 -1.01 18.00 -7.83
CA TYR A 249 -2.00 18.48 -8.79
C TYR A 249 -3.42 18.12 -8.35
N LEU A 250 -4.20 19.14 -8.02
CA LEU A 250 -5.58 19.02 -7.59
C LEU A 250 -6.48 19.74 -8.59
N LYS A 251 -7.47 19.02 -9.13
CA LYS A 251 -8.46 19.58 -10.07
C LYS A 251 -9.86 19.12 -9.70
N GLY A 252 -10.76 20.06 -9.45
CA GLY A 252 -12.20 19.74 -9.37
C GLY A 252 -12.63 18.92 -8.15
N ALA A 253 -11.83 18.84 -7.09
CA ALA A 253 -12.20 18.13 -5.88
C ALA A 253 -13.36 18.85 -5.18
N ASN A 254 -14.40 18.10 -4.79
CA ASN A 254 -15.58 18.66 -4.13
C ASN A 254 -15.30 18.99 -2.66
N LYS A 255 -14.56 18.11 -1.97
CA LYS A 255 -14.25 18.28 -0.55
C LYS A 255 -12.96 17.56 -0.19
N ILE A 256 -12.05 18.28 0.44
CA ILE A 256 -10.86 17.72 1.10
C ILE A 256 -10.82 18.29 2.51
N LYS A 257 -11.01 17.45 3.53
CA LYS A 257 -11.10 17.91 4.93
C LYS A 257 -10.24 17.07 5.85
N ASN A 258 -9.34 17.71 6.61
CA ASN A 258 -8.47 17.07 7.58
C ASN A 258 -7.62 15.97 6.90
N VAL A 259 -6.82 16.37 5.91
CA VAL A 259 -6.05 15.45 5.07
C VAL A 259 -4.60 15.92 4.92
N THR A 260 -3.66 14.97 4.90
CA THR A 260 -2.30 15.20 4.38
C THR A 260 -2.17 14.56 3.01
N ILE A 261 -1.72 15.32 2.01
CA ILE A 261 -1.40 14.87 0.66
C ILE A 261 0.10 14.99 0.47
N ASN A 262 0.82 13.88 0.60
CA ASN A 262 2.25 13.85 0.33
C ASN A 262 2.48 13.87 -1.19
N SER A 263 3.38 14.74 -1.63
CA SER A 263 3.76 14.89 -3.02
C SER A 263 5.18 15.45 -3.09
N SER A 264 5.90 15.08 -4.14
CA SER A 264 7.22 15.61 -4.47
C SER A 264 7.35 15.76 -5.97
N GLU A 265 8.42 16.40 -6.45
CA GLU A 265 8.71 16.50 -7.88
C GLU A 265 8.78 15.13 -8.56
N LYS A 266 9.42 14.15 -7.89
CA LYS A 266 9.63 12.77 -8.38
C LYS A 266 8.38 11.92 -8.25
N ASP A 267 7.61 12.10 -7.18
CA ASP A 267 6.43 11.30 -6.85
C ASP A 267 5.20 12.19 -6.68
N ARG A 268 4.74 12.74 -7.80
CA ARG A 268 3.62 13.69 -7.84
C ARG A 268 2.30 13.00 -7.52
N SER A 269 1.60 13.50 -6.49
CA SER A 269 0.25 13.04 -6.15
C SER A 269 -0.81 13.88 -6.86
N GLN A 270 -1.88 13.21 -7.30
CA GLN A 270 -2.94 13.83 -8.10
C GLN A 270 -4.33 13.50 -7.57
N ILE A 271 -5.18 14.53 -7.49
CA ILE A 271 -6.59 14.41 -7.12
C ILE A 271 -7.45 15.07 -8.20
N GLY A 272 -8.37 14.31 -8.77
CA GLY A 272 -9.24 14.73 -9.86
C GLY A 272 -10.66 15.08 -9.43
N GLU A 273 -11.51 15.23 -10.45
CA GLU A 273 -12.83 15.83 -10.28
C GLU A 273 -13.78 14.97 -9.44
N GLY A 274 -14.62 15.65 -8.66
CA GLY A 274 -15.71 15.05 -7.90
C GLY A 274 -15.30 14.33 -6.62
N CYS A 275 -14.00 14.30 -6.28
CA CYS A 275 -13.51 13.58 -5.12
C CYS A 275 -13.93 14.21 -3.78
N GLU A 276 -14.26 13.34 -2.81
CA GLU A 276 -14.61 13.67 -1.43
C GLU A 276 -13.69 12.90 -0.48
N LEU A 277 -12.76 13.61 0.16
CA LEU A 277 -11.69 13.02 0.98
C LEU A 277 -11.73 13.62 2.38
N VAL A 278 -11.99 12.79 3.40
CA VAL A 278 -12.19 13.26 4.77
C VAL A 278 -11.42 12.40 5.77
N ASN A 279 -10.64 13.05 6.65
CA ASN A 279 -9.87 12.39 7.71
C ASN A 279 -8.93 11.32 7.16
N GLY A 280 -7.89 11.72 6.42
CA GLY A 280 -7.03 10.74 5.78
C GLY A 280 -5.62 11.20 5.48
N ILE A 281 -4.81 10.24 5.06
CA ILE A 281 -3.41 10.46 4.69
C ILE A 281 -3.16 9.79 3.35
N ILE A 282 -2.56 10.55 2.44
CA ILE A 282 -2.22 10.12 1.09
C ILE A 282 -0.70 10.15 0.95
N GLY A 283 -0.12 9.00 0.61
CA GLY A 283 1.30 8.80 0.35
C GLY A 283 1.75 9.46 -0.96
N PHE A 284 3.02 9.28 -1.29
CA PHE A 284 3.63 9.86 -2.48
C PHE A 284 3.17 9.16 -3.76
N GLY A 285 3.12 9.89 -4.89
CA GLY A 285 2.79 9.30 -6.20
C GLY A 285 1.35 8.77 -6.34
N CYS A 286 0.43 9.17 -5.46
CA CYS A 286 -0.92 8.63 -5.44
C CYS A 286 -1.82 9.26 -6.52
N ARG A 287 -2.82 8.50 -6.98
CA ARG A 287 -3.75 8.93 -8.04
C ARG A 287 -5.20 8.69 -7.63
N ILE A 288 -5.94 9.75 -7.38
CA ILE A 288 -7.33 9.69 -6.88
C ILE A 288 -8.24 10.43 -7.87
N PHE A 289 -9.13 9.74 -8.57
CA PHE A 289 -9.87 10.34 -9.70
C PHE A 289 -11.33 9.92 -9.78
N TYR A 290 -12.11 10.73 -10.49
CA TYR A 290 -13.45 10.37 -10.97
C TYR A 290 -14.43 10.07 -9.84
N GLY A 291 -14.66 11.02 -8.93
CA GLY A 291 -15.74 10.91 -7.94
C GLY A 291 -15.48 9.97 -6.76
N VAL A 292 -14.22 9.63 -6.46
CA VAL A 292 -13.84 8.80 -5.30
C VAL A 292 -14.36 9.40 -3.99
N LYS A 293 -14.83 8.54 -3.09
CA LYS A 293 -15.21 8.89 -1.71
C LYS A 293 -14.36 8.15 -0.71
N ALA A 294 -13.56 8.86 0.09
CA ALA A 294 -12.72 8.25 1.10
C ALA A 294 -12.87 8.93 2.45
N VAL A 295 -13.12 8.13 3.50
CA VAL A 295 -13.40 8.62 4.86
C VAL A 295 -12.65 7.77 5.88
N ARG A 296 -11.84 8.40 6.75
CA ARG A 296 -10.99 7.67 7.72
C ARG A 296 -10.13 6.64 7.01
N PHE A 297 -9.22 7.13 6.18
CA PHE A 297 -8.49 6.30 5.21
C PHE A 297 -6.99 6.56 5.22
N PHE A 298 -6.23 5.56 4.84
CA PHE A 298 -4.80 5.69 4.55
C PHE A 298 -4.51 5.10 3.18
N LEU A 299 -3.90 5.89 2.30
CA LEU A 299 -3.44 5.48 0.98
C LEU A 299 -1.91 5.51 0.95
N SER A 300 -1.27 4.34 0.87
CA SER A 300 0.20 4.25 0.81
C SER A 300 0.73 4.65 -0.58
N SER A 301 2.06 4.73 -0.73
CA SER A 301 2.69 5.31 -1.91
C SER A 301 2.35 4.57 -3.20
N ASN A 302 2.23 5.33 -4.29
CA ASN A 302 1.94 4.85 -5.64
C ASN A 302 0.60 4.10 -5.78
N SER A 303 -0.32 4.28 -4.84
CA SER A 303 -1.63 3.65 -4.87
C SER A 303 -2.69 4.54 -5.54
N GLN A 304 -3.75 3.91 -6.04
CA GLN A 304 -4.73 4.54 -6.91
C GLN A 304 -6.16 4.21 -6.48
N LEU A 305 -7.00 5.23 -6.42
CA LEU A 305 -8.45 5.14 -6.26
C LEU A 305 -9.12 5.78 -7.47
N LYS A 306 -10.04 5.09 -8.13
CA LYS A 306 -10.66 5.60 -9.37
C LYS A 306 -12.15 5.29 -9.45
N TYR A 307 -12.82 6.05 -10.31
CA TYR A 307 -14.15 5.74 -10.85
C TYR A 307 -15.20 5.49 -9.76
N GLY A 308 -15.30 6.38 -8.77
CA GLY A 308 -16.30 6.30 -7.70
C GLY A 308 -15.98 5.31 -6.58
N ALA A 309 -14.76 4.75 -6.54
CA ALA A 309 -14.35 3.86 -5.46
C ALA A 309 -14.60 4.48 -4.07
N ARG A 310 -15.07 3.66 -3.14
CA ARG A 310 -15.29 4.00 -1.73
C ARG A 310 -14.26 3.31 -0.85
N LEU A 311 -13.50 4.10 -0.10
CA LEU A 311 -12.51 3.59 0.85
C LEU A 311 -12.79 4.17 2.24
N ILE A 312 -13.33 3.35 3.14
CA ILE A 312 -13.80 3.82 4.44
C ILE A 312 -13.18 2.97 5.55
N ASN A 313 -12.67 3.60 6.62
CA ASN A 313 -12.04 2.90 7.75
C ASN A 313 -10.93 1.92 7.32
N SER A 314 -10.20 2.24 6.26
CA SER A 314 -9.36 1.26 5.56
C SER A 314 -7.97 1.80 5.26
N PHE A 315 -7.02 0.87 5.28
CA PHE A 315 -5.62 1.10 4.91
C PHE A 315 -5.34 0.37 3.60
N LEU A 316 -4.93 1.11 2.56
CA LEU A 316 -4.52 0.56 1.27
C LEU A 316 -3.00 0.66 1.12
N GLY A 317 -2.34 -0.51 1.06
CA GLY A 317 -0.89 -0.65 0.92
C GLY A 317 -0.34 -0.20 -0.43
N ASP A 318 0.98 -0.13 -0.53
CA ASP A 318 1.68 0.47 -1.67
C ASP A 318 1.35 -0.18 -3.03
N ASN A 319 1.46 0.60 -4.10
CA ASN A 319 1.30 0.12 -5.48
C ASN A 319 -0.04 -0.61 -5.73
N SER A 320 -1.09 -0.24 -5.00
CA SER A 320 -2.39 -0.91 -5.09
C SER A 320 -3.39 -0.08 -5.88
N THR A 321 -4.32 -0.72 -6.55
CA THR A 321 -5.37 -0.05 -7.34
C THR A 321 -6.74 -0.56 -6.94
N ILE A 322 -7.62 0.37 -6.53
CA ILE A 322 -9.06 0.13 -6.40
C ILE A 322 -9.81 1.02 -7.38
N SER A 323 -10.73 0.45 -8.15
CA SER A 323 -11.59 1.17 -9.08
C SER A 323 -13.04 0.73 -8.93
N CYS A 324 -13.97 1.68 -8.88
CA CYS A 324 -15.42 1.45 -8.81
C CYS A 324 -15.97 0.75 -7.55
N CYS A 325 -15.15 0.19 -6.66
CA CYS A 325 -15.60 -0.74 -5.62
C CYS A 325 -15.86 -0.08 -4.26
N GLU A 326 -16.51 -0.83 -3.37
CA GLU A 326 -16.64 -0.48 -1.96
C GLU A 326 -15.72 -1.32 -1.09
N VAL A 327 -14.86 -0.64 -0.33
CA VAL A 327 -13.92 -1.23 0.63
C VAL A 327 -14.11 -0.58 1.99
N LEU A 328 -14.47 -1.40 2.98
CA LEU A 328 -14.82 -0.98 4.33
C LEU A 328 -13.98 -1.77 5.35
N ASN A 329 -13.54 -1.10 6.42
CA ASN A 329 -12.86 -1.70 7.56
C ASN A 329 -11.81 -2.76 7.13
N SER A 330 -10.88 -2.40 6.26
CA SER A 330 -9.93 -3.36 5.67
C SER A 330 -8.48 -2.92 5.85
N LEU A 331 -7.60 -3.88 6.16
CA LEU A 331 -6.15 -3.70 6.13
C LEU A 331 -5.61 -4.47 4.93
N ILE A 332 -5.15 -3.72 3.92
CA ILE A 332 -4.73 -4.28 2.64
C ILE A 332 -3.24 -3.99 2.46
N PHE A 333 -2.45 -5.04 2.29
CA PHE A 333 -1.02 -4.95 2.03
C PHE A 333 -0.73 -4.63 0.56
N PRO A 334 0.53 -4.32 0.20
CA PRO A 334 0.89 -3.86 -1.14
C PRO A 334 0.50 -4.78 -2.31
N ALA A 335 0.41 -4.17 -3.49
CA ALA A 335 0.08 -4.81 -4.77
C ALA A 335 -1.32 -5.48 -4.81
N HIS A 336 -2.32 -4.81 -4.26
CA HIS A 336 -3.72 -5.21 -4.36
C HIS A 336 -4.38 -4.66 -5.63
N GLU A 337 -5.15 -5.49 -6.32
CA GLU A 337 -5.89 -5.13 -7.54
C GLU A 337 -7.38 -5.44 -7.41
N GLN A 338 -8.22 -4.42 -7.58
CA GLN A 338 -9.68 -4.54 -7.56
C GLN A 338 -10.29 -3.50 -8.50
N HIS A 339 -10.89 -3.92 -9.61
CA HIS A 339 -11.25 -3.00 -10.71
C HIS A 339 -12.74 -2.84 -11.00
N HIS A 340 -13.59 -3.72 -10.48
CA HIS A 340 -14.96 -3.89 -10.99
C HIS A 340 -16.00 -3.48 -9.95
N ASN A 341 -16.91 -2.58 -10.33
CA ASN A 341 -17.90 -1.95 -9.43
C ASN A 341 -18.67 -2.92 -8.51
N ASN A 342 -18.95 -4.13 -9.00
CA ASN A 342 -19.76 -5.11 -8.31
C ASN A 342 -18.99 -5.98 -7.30
N SER A 343 -17.74 -5.67 -6.95
CA SER A 343 -17.03 -6.38 -5.87
C SER A 343 -17.00 -5.58 -4.56
N PHE A 344 -17.10 -6.31 -3.46
CA PHE A 344 -17.16 -5.79 -2.10
C PHE A 344 -16.06 -6.43 -1.25
N LEU A 345 -15.35 -5.60 -0.49
CA LEU A 345 -14.35 -6.06 0.48
C LEU A 345 -14.61 -5.40 1.84
N CYS A 346 -15.14 -6.17 2.79
CA CYS A 346 -15.46 -5.70 4.12
C CYS A 346 -14.85 -6.61 5.18
N ALA A 347 -14.40 -6.00 6.27
CA ALA A 347 -13.90 -6.69 7.45
C ALA A 347 -12.79 -7.70 7.14
N ALA A 348 -11.72 -7.25 6.49
CA ALA A 348 -10.70 -8.14 5.96
C ALA A 348 -9.25 -7.68 6.22
N LEU A 349 -8.38 -8.65 6.47
CA LEU A 349 -6.94 -8.55 6.26
C LEU A 349 -6.58 -9.26 4.96
N ILE A 350 -6.10 -8.50 3.98
CA ILE A 350 -5.59 -9.03 2.72
C ILE A 350 -4.08 -8.79 2.66
N MET A 351 -3.30 -9.86 2.71
CA MET A 351 -1.85 -9.79 2.92
C MET A 351 -1.04 -9.52 1.63
N GLY A 352 -1.70 -8.96 0.60
CA GLY A 352 -1.06 -8.33 -0.55
C GLY A 352 -1.03 -9.23 -1.78
N GLN A 353 -0.51 -8.70 -2.90
CA GLN A 353 -0.45 -9.39 -4.20
C GLN A 353 -1.81 -10.00 -4.63
N SER A 354 -2.92 -9.39 -4.22
CA SER A 354 -4.25 -9.97 -4.33
C SER A 354 -4.98 -9.44 -5.57
N ASN A 355 -5.95 -10.22 -6.03
CA ASN A 355 -6.81 -9.83 -7.14
C ASN A 355 -8.25 -10.18 -6.82
N ILE A 356 -9.09 -9.16 -6.59
CA ILE A 356 -10.51 -9.34 -6.26
C ILE A 356 -11.32 -9.19 -7.56
N ALA A 357 -11.86 -10.31 -8.04
CA ALA A 357 -12.59 -10.35 -9.30
C ALA A 357 -13.97 -9.67 -9.21
N ALA A 358 -14.58 -9.41 -10.37
CA ALA A 358 -15.93 -8.86 -10.47
C ALA A 358 -16.96 -9.75 -9.77
N GLY A 359 -17.89 -9.12 -9.04
CA GLY A 359 -18.97 -9.82 -8.34
C GLY A 359 -18.53 -10.55 -7.07
N ALA A 360 -17.25 -10.49 -6.70
CA ALA A 360 -16.79 -11.11 -5.46
C ALA A 360 -17.32 -10.32 -4.24
N THR A 361 -18.08 -11.00 -3.39
CA THR A 361 -18.56 -10.49 -2.10
C THR A 361 -17.72 -11.10 -0.98
N VAL A 362 -16.64 -10.39 -0.65
CA VAL A 362 -15.75 -10.71 0.47
C VAL A 362 -16.11 -9.77 1.61
N GLY A 363 -17.32 -9.87 2.14
CA GLY A 363 -17.82 -8.89 3.11
C GLY A 363 -19.24 -9.14 3.62
N SER A 364 -19.62 -8.36 4.63
CA SER A 364 -20.81 -8.44 5.48
C SER A 364 -20.70 -9.44 6.64
N ASN A 365 -20.11 -8.98 7.76
CA ASN A 365 -20.04 -9.74 9.01
C ASN A 365 -21.30 -9.60 9.89
N HIS A 366 -22.34 -8.92 9.40
CA HIS A 366 -23.64 -8.73 10.06
C HIS A 366 -24.43 -10.04 10.17
N ASN A 367 -24.05 -10.91 11.10
CA ASN A 367 -24.58 -12.27 11.28
C ASN A 367 -25.59 -12.37 12.44
N SER A 368 -26.39 -11.30 12.67
CA SER A 368 -27.35 -11.12 13.78
C SER A 368 -26.80 -11.18 15.21
N ARG A 369 -25.50 -11.44 15.41
CA ARG A 369 -24.85 -11.44 16.74
C ARG A 369 -24.10 -10.14 16.97
N GLY A 370 -22.99 -9.95 16.25
CA GLY A 370 -22.14 -8.77 16.39
C GLY A 370 -21.22 -8.60 15.18
N PRO A 371 -20.74 -7.37 14.92
CA PRO A 371 -19.89 -7.08 13.78
C PRO A 371 -18.40 -7.33 14.09
N ASP A 372 -18.09 -8.49 14.70
CA ASP A 372 -16.78 -8.84 15.25
C ASP A 372 -15.98 -9.82 14.38
N GLY A 373 -16.62 -10.40 13.36
CA GLY A 373 -15.98 -11.31 12.43
C GLY A 373 -15.07 -10.63 11.41
N GLU A 374 -14.04 -11.34 10.97
CA GLU A 374 -13.09 -10.90 9.94
C GLU A 374 -12.62 -12.05 9.05
N LEU A 375 -12.19 -11.70 7.83
CA LEU A 375 -11.54 -12.61 6.89
C LEU A 375 -10.03 -12.32 6.83
N ILE A 376 -9.22 -13.36 6.81
CA ILE A 376 -7.76 -13.24 6.68
C ILE A 376 -7.31 -14.03 5.46
N ALA A 377 -6.62 -13.39 4.53
CA ALA A 377 -6.11 -14.05 3.35
C ALA A 377 -4.64 -13.72 3.09
N GLY A 378 -3.85 -14.77 2.85
CA GLY A 378 -2.43 -14.70 2.51
C GLY A 378 -2.15 -13.96 1.20
N ARG A 379 -0.85 -13.85 0.85
CA ARG A 379 -0.42 -13.21 -0.40
C ARG A 379 -1.05 -13.91 -1.60
N GLY A 380 -1.42 -13.20 -2.65
CA GLY A 380 -1.91 -13.87 -3.86
C GLY A 380 -3.37 -14.35 -3.80
N PHE A 381 -4.12 -13.97 -2.75
CA PHE A 381 -5.53 -14.34 -2.63
C PHE A 381 -6.34 -13.84 -3.82
N TRP A 382 -7.13 -14.74 -4.40
CA TRP A 382 -7.92 -14.46 -5.59
C TRP A 382 -9.31 -15.10 -5.47
N PRO A 383 -10.33 -14.37 -5.00
CA PRO A 383 -11.72 -14.78 -5.19
C PRO A 383 -12.12 -14.59 -6.66
N GLY A 384 -12.50 -15.68 -7.32
CA GLY A 384 -12.97 -15.66 -8.70
C GLY A 384 -14.26 -14.88 -8.90
N LEU A 385 -14.74 -14.84 -10.15
CA LEU A 385 -15.97 -14.11 -10.49
C LEU A 385 -17.15 -14.60 -9.66
N CYS A 386 -17.96 -13.68 -9.13
CA CYS A 386 -19.18 -14.00 -8.38
C CYS A 386 -18.93 -15.00 -7.22
N VAL A 387 -17.84 -14.84 -6.48
CA VAL A 387 -17.58 -15.59 -5.25
C VAL A 387 -18.25 -14.90 -4.08
N SER A 388 -18.98 -15.65 -3.26
CA SER A 388 -19.51 -15.17 -1.97
C SER A 388 -18.92 -15.96 -0.82
N LEU A 389 -18.28 -15.27 0.13
CA LEU A 389 -17.59 -15.90 1.26
C LEU A 389 -18.23 -15.52 2.59
N LYS A 390 -18.37 -16.51 3.47
CA LYS A 390 -18.81 -16.30 4.86
C LYS A 390 -17.65 -15.93 5.77
N HIS A 391 -17.90 -14.99 6.68
CA HIS A 391 -17.00 -14.67 7.80
C HIS A 391 -17.31 -15.59 9.00
N ASN A 392 -16.36 -16.10 9.76
CA ASN A 392 -14.90 -15.91 9.71
C ASN A 392 -14.23 -16.92 8.76
N SER A 393 -13.30 -16.48 7.89
CA SER A 393 -12.56 -17.40 7.03
C SER A 393 -11.07 -17.05 6.94
N VAL A 394 -10.22 -18.06 6.80
CA VAL A 394 -8.76 -17.93 6.70
C VAL A 394 -8.22 -18.73 5.51
N PHE A 395 -7.39 -18.08 4.69
CA PHE A 395 -6.82 -18.67 3.48
C PHE A 395 -5.29 -18.51 3.43
N ALA A 396 -4.59 -19.61 3.12
CA ALA A 396 -3.16 -19.64 2.85
C ALA A 396 -2.80 -18.85 1.58
N SER A 397 -1.49 -18.64 1.36
CA SER A 397 -1.00 -17.88 0.21
C SER A 397 -1.39 -18.53 -1.11
N PHE A 398 -1.75 -17.68 -2.08
CA PHE A 398 -2.13 -18.03 -3.44
C PHE A 398 -3.34 -18.96 -3.49
N THR A 399 -4.31 -18.78 -2.59
CA THR A 399 -5.59 -19.47 -2.67
C THR A 399 -6.48 -18.78 -3.73
N LEU A 400 -6.89 -19.54 -4.74
CA LEU A 400 -7.89 -19.17 -5.74
C LEU A 400 -9.24 -19.79 -5.34
N ILE A 401 -10.29 -18.98 -5.27
CA ILE A 401 -11.64 -19.46 -5.01
C ILE A 401 -12.41 -19.51 -6.33
N ALA A 402 -12.92 -20.67 -6.71
CA ALA A 402 -13.77 -20.83 -7.88
C ALA A 402 -15.10 -20.10 -7.69
N LYS A 403 -15.70 -19.64 -8.80
CA LYS A 403 -17.04 -19.03 -8.79
C LYS A 403 -18.03 -19.87 -7.99
N GLY A 404 -18.80 -19.22 -7.11
CA GLY A 404 -19.85 -19.87 -6.34
C GLY A 404 -20.05 -19.25 -4.96
N ASP A 405 -21.10 -19.71 -4.29
CA ASP A 405 -21.41 -19.32 -2.91
C ASP A 405 -20.78 -20.30 -1.94
N TYR A 406 -20.09 -19.79 -0.92
CA TYR A 406 -19.45 -20.58 0.13
C TYR A 406 -20.15 -20.28 1.47
N PRO A 407 -21.22 -21.03 1.79
CA PRO A 407 -22.14 -20.69 2.88
C PRO A 407 -21.60 -20.99 4.28
N ALA A 408 -20.39 -21.55 4.39
CA ALA A 408 -19.75 -21.94 5.64
C ALA A 408 -18.41 -21.23 5.81
N GLU A 409 -18.01 -21.06 7.07
CA GLU A 409 -16.68 -20.58 7.44
C GLU A 409 -15.59 -21.53 6.91
N LEU A 410 -14.54 -20.99 6.31
CA LEU A 410 -13.47 -21.77 5.68
C LEU A 410 -12.13 -21.55 6.39
N HIS A 411 -11.40 -22.63 6.61
CA HIS A 411 -10.00 -22.59 7.01
C HIS A 411 -9.18 -23.44 6.02
N ILE A 412 -8.53 -22.76 5.08
CA ILE A 412 -7.80 -23.39 3.96
C ILE A 412 -6.29 -23.18 4.17
N PRO A 413 -5.59 -24.08 4.88
CA PRO A 413 -4.15 -23.96 5.16
C PRO A 413 -3.26 -24.50 4.02
N LEU A 414 -3.83 -24.74 2.83
CA LEU A 414 -3.14 -25.33 1.69
C LEU A 414 -2.80 -24.23 0.68
N PRO A 415 -1.52 -23.87 0.50
CA PRO A 415 -1.14 -22.77 -0.39
C PRO A 415 -1.32 -23.17 -1.86
N PHE A 416 -1.29 -22.18 -2.76
CA PHE A 416 -1.40 -22.39 -4.20
C PHE A 416 -2.61 -23.23 -4.64
N SER A 417 -3.69 -23.19 -3.86
CA SER A 417 -4.83 -24.08 -4.03
C SER A 417 -5.94 -23.45 -4.88
N LEU A 418 -6.74 -24.30 -5.52
CA LEU A 418 -8.08 -23.95 -5.97
C LEU A 418 -9.08 -24.52 -4.97
N VAL A 419 -9.97 -23.68 -4.46
CA VAL A 419 -11.13 -24.08 -3.65
C VAL A 419 -12.36 -24.00 -4.53
N ASN A 420 -13.12 -25.09 -4.62
CA ASN A 420 -14.30 -25.21 -5.45
C ASN A 420 -15.48 -25.71 -4.64
N ASN A 421 -16.60 -25.00 -4.68
CA ASN A 421 -17.86 -25.51 -4.14
C ASN A 421 -18.54 -26.42 -5.16
N ASN A 422 -18.49 -27.75 -4.97
CA ASN A 422 -19.21 -28.69 -5.81
C ASN A 422 -20.61 -28.94 -5.26
N ALA A 423 -21.54 -28.06 -5.62
CA ALA A 423 -22.94 -28.15 -5.21
C ALA A 423 -23.61 -29.47 -5.65
N SER A 424 -23.24 -30.04 -6.80
CA SER A 424 -23.87 -31.28 -7.31
C SER A 424 -23.58 -32.51 -6.45
N LYS A 425 -22.46 -32.50 -5.73
CA LYS A 425 -22.03 -33.58 -4.84
C LYS A 425 -22.13 -33.21 -3.35
N ASP A 426 -22.70 -32.04 -3.05
CA ASP A 426 -22.69 -31.43 -1.71
C ASP A 426 -21.33 -31.56 -1.00
N GLN A 427 -20.27 -31.09 -1.68
CA GLN A 427 -18.91 -31.17 -1.12
C GLN A 427 -18.05 -29.96 -1.47
N LEU A 428 -17.11 -29.65 -0.60
CA LEU A 428 -16.03 -28.70 -0.87
C LEU A 428 -14.82 -29.45 -1.44
N GLU A 429 -14.34 -29.01 -2.59
CA GLU A 429 -13.15 -29.57 -3.24
C GLU A 429 -11.99 -28.60 -3.12
N ILE A 430 -10.85 -29.08 -2.64
CA ILE A 430 -9.63 -28.30 -2.49
C ILE A 430 -8.54 -28.99 -3.29
N MET A 431 -8.00 -28.30 -4.28
CA MET A 431 -6.92 -28.79 -5.12
C MET A 431 -5.62 -28.03 -4.79
N PRO A 432 -4.71 -28.59 -3.97
CA PRO A 432 -3.42 -27.96 -3.70
C PRO A 432 -2.53 -27.95 -4.95
N ALA A 433 -1.54 -27.05 -4.99
CA ALA A 433 -0.65 -26.84 -6.13
C ALA A 433 -1.35 -26.58 -7.48
N TYR A 434 -2.62 -26.17 -7.48
CA TYR A 434 -3.43 -25.89 -8.66
C TYR A 434 -2.75 -24.91 -9.62
N TRP A 435 -2.16 -23.83 -9.09
CA TRP A 435 -1.52 -22.82 -9.93
C TRP A 435 -0.43 -23.41 -10.81
N PHE A 436 0.41 -24.28 -10.24
CA PHE A 436 1.50 -24.90 -10.96
C PHE A 436 1.00 -25.94 -11.98
N MET A 437 -0.06 -26.67 -11.66
CA MET A 437 -0.63 -27.67 -12.57
C MET A 437 -1.42 -27.04 -13.73
N TYR A 438 -2.15 -25.96 -13.48
CA TYR A 438 -3.21 -25.53 -14.41
C TYR A 438 -3.20 -24.04 -14.79
N ASN A 439 -2.62 -23.15 -13.98
CA ASN A 439 -2.68 -21.70 -14.20
C ASN A 439 -1.32 -21.00 -14.04
N MET A 440 -0.27 -21.65 -14.51
CA MET A 440 1.09 -21.23 -14.22
C MET A 440 1.48 -19.91 -14.92
N TYR A 441 0.87 -19.63 -16.07
CA TYR A 441 1.07 -18.36 -16.79
C TYR A 441 0.66 -17.17 -15.93
N ALA A 442 -0.52 -17.22 -15.29
CA ALA A 442 -1.01 -16.12 -14.47
C ALA A 442 -0.19 -15.95 -13.18
N LEU A 443 0.17 -17.04 -12.50
CA LEU A 443 1.03 -16.98 -11.30
C LEU A 443 2.36 -16.27 -11.60
N ALA A 444 3.09 -16.75 -12.62
CA ALA A 444 4.40 -16.20 -12.96
C ALA A 444 4.33 -14.78 -13.52
N ARG A 445 3.32 -14.47 -14.35
CA ARG A 445 3.13 -13.13 -14.93
C ARG A 445 2.77 -12.11 -13.87
N ASN A 446 1.95 -12.46 -12.89
CA ASN A 446 1.53 -11.54 -11.84
C ASN A 446 2.72 -11.14 -10.96
N ALA A 447 3.54 -12.10 -10.51
CA ALA A 447 4.75 -11.79 -9.74
C ALA A 447 5.70 -10.83 -10.50
N TYR A 448 5.92 -11.06 -11.80
CA TYR A 448 6.71 -10.14 -12.63
C TYR A 448 6.08 -8.73 -12.69
N LYS A 449 4.76 -8.66 -12.91
CA LYS A 449 4.04 -7.37 -12.97
C LYS A 449 4.09 -6.61 -11.67
N TYR A 450 3.96 -7.27 -10.53
CA TYR A 450 4.00 -6.58 -9.23
C TYR A 450 5.37 -5.93 -9.00
N ALA A 451 6.45 -6.62 -9.33
CA ALA A 451 7.80 -6.06 -9.28
C ALA A 451 7.97 -4.86 -10.23
N ASP A 452 7.49 -4.96 -11.48
CA ASP A 452 7.57 -3.85 -12.45
C ASP A 452 6.72 -2.63 -12.04
N ARG A 453 5.59 -2.87 -11.38
CA ARG A 453 4.68 -1.83 -10.89
C ARG A 453 5.14 -1.14 -9.61
N ASP A 454 6.15 -1.67 -8.90
CA ASP A 454 6.67 -1.02 -7.70
C ASP A 454 7.50 0.23 -8.06
N LYS A 455 6.80 1.36 -8.15
CA LYS A 455 7.37 2.67 -8.50
C LYS A 455 7.75 3.52 -7.28
N ARG A 456 7.75 2.93 -6.07
CA ARG A 456 8.22 3.65 -4.87
C ARG A 456 9.67 4.10 -5.04
N THR A 457 9.90 5.39 -4.80
CA THR A 457 11.25 5.98 -4.70
C THR A 457 11.93 5.60 -3.40
N GLU A 458 11.22 5.74 -2.28
CA GLU A 458 11.68 5.30 -0.96
C GLU A 458 11.09 3.93 -0.59
N LYS A 459 11.97 2.93 -0.45
CA LYS A 459 11.60 1.54 -0.11
C LYS A 459 12.02 1.21 1.32
N LEU A 460 11.36 1.82 2.31
CA LEU A 460 11.65 1.60 3.74
C LEU A 460 11.37 0.14 4.17
N GLN A 461 10.26 -0.43 3.70
CA GLN A 461 9.99 -1.86 3.79
C GLN A 461 10.37 -2.56 2.48
N HIS A 462 11.17 -3.63 2.61
CA HIS A 462 11.46 -4.54 1.51
C HIS A 462 10.22 -5.40 1.23
N ILE A 463 9.56 -5.19 0.08
CA ILE A 463 8.38 -5.98 -0.30
C ILE A 463 8.83 -7.19 -1.11
N GLU A 464 8.39 -8.38 -0.69
CA GLU A 464 8.62 -9.61 -1.46
C GLU A 464 7.49 -9.83 -2.49
N TYR A 465 7.88 -10.05 -3.76
CA TYR A 465 6.99 -10.28 -4.90
C TYR A 465 7.07 -11.70 -5.46
N ASP A 466 8.10 -12.48 -5.10
CA ASP A 466 8.21 -13.88 -5.48
C ASP A 466 7.11 -14.70 -4.79
N TYR A 467 6.48 -15.58 -5.56
CA TYR A 467 5.46 -16.47 -5.05
C TYR A 467 6.07 -17.64 -4.27
N LEU A 468 7.32 -18.04 -4.54
CA LEU A 468 8.08 -18.99 -3.71
C LEU A 468 9.00 -18.22 -2.76
N ALA A 469 8.45 -17.84 -1.61
CA ALA A 469 9.16 -17.14 -0.55
C ALA A 469 8.99 -17.84 0.82
N PRO A 470 9.74 -17.45 1.87
CA PRO A 470 9.77 -18.19 3.12
C PRO A 470 8.41 -18.50 3.77
N ASP A 471 7.45 -17.59 3.69
CA ASP A 471 6.09 -17.79 4.18
C ASP A 471 5.36 -18.92 3.42
N SER A 472 5.30 -18.82 2.09
CA SER A 472 4.66 -19.82 1.23
C SER A 472 5.38 -21.18 1.23
N VAL A 473 6.71 -21.19 1.40
CA VAL A 473 7.48 -22.43 1.52
C VAL A 473 7.22 -23.10 2.86
N ASN A 474 7.07 -22.33 3.95
CA ASN A 474 6.62 -22.87 5.23
C ASN A 474 5.20 -23.45 5.13
N GLU A 475 4.27 -22.74 4.48
CA GLU A 475 2.92 -23.25 4.21
C GLU A 475 2.96 -24.55 3.36
N ILE A 476 3.91 -24.68 2.43
CA ILE A 476 4.13 -25.94 1.68
C ILE A 476 4.54 -27.08 2.62
N PHE A 477 5.46 -26.85 3.57
CA PHE A 477 5.83 -27.88 4.55
C PHE A 477 4.64 -28.31 5.41
N ASP A 478 3.83 -27.34 5.87
CA ASP A 478 2.61 -27.63 6.63
C ASP A 478 1.61 -28.43 5.78
N ALA A 479 1.45 -28.07 4.50
CA ALA A 479 0.63 -28.80 3.56
C ALA A 479 1.12 -30.24 3.31
N LEU A 480 2.43 -30.48 3.23
CA LEU A 480 2.99 -31.83 3.12
C LEU A 480 2.62 -32.70 4.33
N GLN A 481 2.63 -32.13 5.54
CA GLN A 481 2.22 -32.85 6.75
C GLN A 481 0.71 -33.10 6.77
N LEU A 482 -0.10 -32.11 6.37
CA LEU A 482 -1.55 -32.26 6.27
C LEU A 482 -1.93 -33.34 5.25
N ILE A 483 -1.35 -33.33 4.06
CA ILE A 483 -1.63 -34.35 3.03
C ILE A 483 -1.26 -35.75 3.53
N LYS A 484 -0.11 -35.92 4.21
CA LYS A 484 0.27 -37.19 4.85
C LYS A 484 -0.77 -37.62 5.89
N ARG A 485 -1.16 -36.71 6.78
CA ARG A 485 -2.15 -36.97 7.83
C ARG A 485 -3.49 -37.43 7.25
N PHE A 486 -3.99 -36.76 6.21
CA PHE A 486 -5.26 -37.11 5.59
C PHE A 486 -5.19 -38.43 4.82
N LYS A 487 -4.05 -38.76 4.20
CA LYS A 487 -3.85 -40.06 3.53
C LYS A 487 -3.87 -41.23 4.53
N GLY A 488 -3.40 -41.00 5.76
CA GLY A 488 -3.19 -42.04 6.78
C GLY A 488 -2.07 -43.01 6.42
N ASP A 489 -1.73 -43.95 7.31
CA ASP A 489 -0.73 -45.02 7.09
C ASP A 489 -1.17 -46.06 6.04
N LYS A 490 -2.25 -45.81 5.30
CA LYS A 490 -2.72 -46.70 4.24
C LYS A 490 -1.75 -46.62 3.07
N ASN A 491 -0.89 -47.63 3.02
CA ASN A 491 0.00 -47.97 1.92
C ASN A 491 -0.81 -48.49 0.71
N THR A 492 -1.90 -47.83 0.33
CA THR A 492 -2.67 -48.17 -0.86
C THR A 492 -1.96 -47.59 -2.06
N ALA A 493 -1.41 -48.47 -2.90
CA ALA A 493 -0.84 -48.17 -4.21
C ALA A 493 -1.89 -47.68 -5.24
N ALA A 494 -3.00 -47.08 -4.79
CA ALA A 494 -4.04 -46.53 -5.64
C ALA A 494 -3.66 -45.09 -6.03
N LYS A 495 -3.46 -44.88 -7.33
CA LYS A 495 -2.94 -43.63 -7.91
C LYS A 495 -3.89 -42.43 -7.85
N GLU A 496 -5.16 -42.58 -7.49
CA GLU A 496 -6.15 -41.50 -7.67
C GLU A 496 -7.32 -41.60 -6.67
N ILE A 497 -7.06 -41.55 -5.37
CA ILE A 497 -8.17 -41.47 -4.40
C ILE A 497 -8.18 -40.07 -3.78
N ASP A 498 -9.20 -39.31 -4.14
CA ASP A 498 -9.67 -38.11 -3.45
C ASP A 498 -9.72 -38.36 -1.94
N ILE A 499 -9.01 -37.55 -1.15
CA ILE A 499 -8.83 -37.78 0.30
C ILE A 499 -9.78 -36.88 1.10
N SER A 500 -10.45 -37.42 2.12
CA SER A 500 -11.28 -36.62 3.04
C SER A 500 -10.42 -35.64 3.87
N ALA A 501 -10.75 -34.35 3.85
CA ALA A 501 -10.07 -33.29 4.60
C ALA A 501 -11.01 -32.57 5.58
N ALA A 502 -11.54 -33.34 6.53
CA ALA A 502 -12.42 -32.81 7.57
C ALA A 502 -11.78 -31.65 8.36
N GLY A 503 -12.60 -30.66 8.73
CA GLY A 503 -12.19 -29.51 9.55
C GLY A 503 -11.69 -28.28 8.78
N MET A 504 -11.63 -28.32 7.45
CA MET A 504 -11.33 -27.14 6.62
C MET A 504 -12.55 -26.28 6.29
N GLU A 505 -13.75 -26.77 6.62
CA GLU A 505 -15.01 -26.05 6.49
C GLU A 505 -15.87 -26.32 7.73
N ASN A 506 -16.54 -25.28 8.22
CA ASN A 506 -17.49 -25.35 9.32
C ASN A 506 -18.87 -25.83 8.85
N SER A 507 -18.94 -27.05 8.34
CA SER A 507 -20.20 -27.67 7.94
C SER A 507 -20.17 -29.19 8.16
N LYS A 508 -21.32 -29.85 7.97
CA LYS A 508 -21.42 -31.32 8.03
C LYS A 508 -21.09 -31.98 6.69
N ARG A 509 -20.93 -31.20 5.62
CA ARG A 509 -20.75 -31.73 4.26
C ARG A 509 -19.32 -32.21 4.06
N LYS A 510 -19.12 -33.00 3.00
CA LYS A 510 -17.82 -33.62 2.73
C LYS A 510 -16.81 -32.57 2.26
N VAL A 511 -15.55 -32.70 2.68
CA VAL A 511 -14.43 -31.92 2.15
C VAL A 511 -13.42 -32.87 1.54
N VAL A 512 -12.95 -32.57 0.33
CA VAL A 512 -12.13 -33.48 -0.49
C VAL A 512 -10.88 -32.78 -0.99
N LEU A 513 -9.73 -33.43 -0.83
CA LEU A 513 -8.49 -33.08 -1.53
C LEU A 513 -8.44 -33.73 -2.89
N VAL A 514 -8.31 -32.90 -3.92
CA VAL A 514 -8.20 -33.30 -5.31
C VAL A 514 -6.71 -33.33 -5.72
N LYS A 515 -6.27 -34.43 -6.34
CA LYS A 515 -4.88 -34.69 -6.74
C LYS A 515 -3.81 -34.52 -5.63
N PRO A 516 -4.04 -35.09 -4.43
CA PRO A 516 -3.12 -34.91 -3.31
C PRO A 516 -1.74 -35.54 -3.56
N ALA A 517 -1.65 -36.62 -4.34
CA ALA A 517 -0.38 -37.28 -4.64
C ALA A 517 0.51 -36.41 -5.56
N GLU A 518 -0.07 -35.83 -6.60
CA GLU A 518 0.61 -34.91 -7.50
C GLU A 518 1.00 -33.63 -6.78
N ALA A 519 0.10 -33.07 -5.96
CA ALA A 519 0.40 -31.90 -5.15
C ALA A 519 1.58 -32.16 -4.20
N PHE A 520 1.60 -33.32 -3.53
CA PHE A 520 2.70 -33.73 -2.65
C PHE A 520 4.03 -33.80 -3.40
N ARG A 521 4.06 -34.38 -4.60
CA ARG A 521 5.26 -34.44 -5.45
C ARG A 521 5.73 -33.04 -5.85
N ILE A 522 4.81 -32.21 -6.39
CA ILE A 522 5.13 -30.84 -6.85
C ILE A 522 5.67 -30.01 -5.69
N TYR A 523 5.07 -30.08 -4.51
CA TYR A 523 5.56 -29.37 -3.33
C TYR A 523 6.99 -29.72 -2.95
N LYS A 524 7.37 -31.01 -3.00
CA LYS A 524 8.77 -31.40 -2.79
C LYS A 524 9.70 -30.82 -3.87
N GLU A 525 9.31 -30.88 -5.13
CA GLU A 525 10.09 -30.32 -6.25
C GLU A 525 10.26 -28.81 -6.15
N LEU A 526 9.22 -28.09 -5.71
CA LEU A 526 9.26 -26.64 -5.51
C LEU A 526 10.19 -26.24 -4.37
N ILE A 527 10.24 -27.00 -3.27
CA ILE A 527 11.21 -26.75 -2.19
C ILE A 527 12.65 -26.91 -2.70
N VAL A 528 12.93 -27.96 -3.48
CA VAL A 528 14.26 -28.18 -4.07
C VAL A 528 14.60 -27.04 -5.04
N TYR A 529 13.68 -26.67 -5.92
CA TYR A 529 13.87 -25.57 -6.86
C TYR A 529 14.11 -24.23 -6.15
N TYR A 530 13.32 -23.91 -5.12
CA TYR A 530 13.50 -22.73 -4.28
C TYR A 530 14.91 -22.65 -3.70
N ALA A 531 15.42 -23.76 -3.14
CA ALA A 531 16.76 -23.81 -2.60
C ALA A 531 17.85 -23.67 -3.68
N ALA A 532 17.71 -24.38 -4.80
CA ALA A 532 18.66 -24.32 -5.90
C ALA A 532 18.80 -22.91 -6.46
N VAL A 533 17.69 -22.16 -6.61
CA VAL A 533 17.72 -20.76 -7.06
C VAL A 533 18.53 -19.88 -6.10
N GLN A 534 18.36 -20.03 -4.78
CA GLN A 534 19.14 -19.24 -3.82
C GLN A 534 20.62 -19.65 -3.80
N LEU A 535 20.94 -20.94 -3.97
CA LEU A 535 22.33 -21.40 -4.09
C LEU A 535 23.01 -20.86 -5.37
N LEU A 536 22.31 -20.84 -6.49
CA LEU A 536 22.81 -20.25 -7.74
C LEU A 536 23.03 -18.74 -7.59
N ARG A 537 22.13 -18.03 -6.90
CA ARG A 537 22.33 -16.60 -6.56
C ARG A 537 23.57 -16.40 -5.70
N LEU A 538 23.77 -17.21 -4.65
CA LEU A 538 24.96 -17.17 -3.81
C LEU A 538 26.25 -17.36 -4.63
N ILE A 539 26.27 -18.37 -5.52
CA ILE A 539 27.42 -18.66 -6.40
C ILE A 539 27.73 -17.45 -7.28
N ALA A 540 26.71 -16.84 -7.90
CA ALA A 540 26.88 -15.68 -8.75
C ALA A 540 27.37 -14.44 -7.96
N GLN A 541 26.72 -14.11 -6.84
CA GLN A 541 27.04 -12.94 -6.01
C GLN A 541 28.46 -13.02 -5.43
N LYS A 542 28.86 -14.20 -4.91
CA LYS A 542 30.20 -14.40 -4.33
C LYS A 542 31.25 -14.86 -5.34
N LYS A 543 30.91 -14.95 -6.64
CA LYS A 543 31.80 -15.41 -7.72
C LYS A 543 32.49 -16.74 -7.38
N ILE A 544 31.73 -17.70 -6.89
CA ILE A 544 32.25 -18.99 -6.38
C ILE A 544 32.64 -19.88 -7.56
N THR A 545 33.90 -20.33 -7.58
CA THR A 545 34.46 -21.15 -8.68
C THR A 545 34.83 -22.58 -8.29
N SER A 546 34.68 -22.99 -7.04
CA SER A 546 34.97 -24.37 -6.60
C SER A 546 34.00 -24.86 -5.54
N TRP A 547 33.89 -26.19 -5.41
CA TRP A 547 33.06 -26.85 -4.41
C TRP A 547 33.44 -26.46 -2.97
N GLU A 548 34.73 -26.39 -2.68
CA GLU A 548 35.25 -26.08 -1.34
C GLU A 548 34.85 -24.66 -0.93
N LYS A 549 34.92 -23.71 -1.87
CA LYS A 549 34.45 -22.34 -1.67
C LYS A 549 32.94 -22.28 -1.46
N LEU A 550 32.16 -23.07 -2.21
CA LEU A 550 30.71 -23.17 -1.99
C LEU A 550 30.41 -23.66 -0.58
N VAL A 551 30.96 -24.80 -0.18
CA VAL A 551 30.76 -25.38 1.16
C VAL A 551 31.15 -24.38 2.26
N SER A 552 32.26 -23.65 2.09
CA SER A 552 32.69 -22.63 3.05
C SER A 552 31.73 -21.44 3.16
N ALA A 553 30.98 -21.17 2.10
CA ALA A 553 30.04 -20.05 2.03
C ALA A 553 28.62 -20.43 2.48
N LEU A 554 28.33 -21.73 2.67
CA LEU A 554 27.02 -22.20 3.10
C LEU A 554 26.76 -21.90 4.59
N PRO A 555 25.49 -21.74 4.98
CA PRO A 555 25.11 -21.62 6.38
C PRO A 555 25.53 -22.86 7.19
N LYS A 556 26.34 -22.66 8.25
CA LYS A 556 26.86 -23.76 9.09
C LYS A 556 25.81 -24.41 10.00
N LYS A 557 24.78 -23.66 10.40
CA LYS A 557 23.68 -24.10 11.27
C LYS A 557 22.33 -23.68 10.66
N ALA A 558 22.01 -24.26 9.51
CA ALA A 558 20.77 -23.93 8.81
C ALA A 558 19.57 -24.56 9.53
N GLN A 559 18.63 -23.74 9.99
CA GLN A 559 17.36 -24.18 10.54
C GLN A 559 16.22 -23.42 9.87
N ARG A 560 15.17 -24.13 9.48
CA ARG A 560 13.98 -23.51 8.91
C ARG A 560 13.20 -22.82 10.04
N ASN A 561 13.20 -21.49 10.00
CA ASN A 561 12.46 -20.67 10.95
C ASN A 561 11.04 -20.41 10.45
N LYS A 562 10.12 -20.09 11.37
CA LYS A 562 8.83 -19.50 11.01
C LYS A 562 9.03 -18.08 10.48
N TRP A 563 8.25 -17.72 9.47
CA TRP A 563 8.26 -16.39 8.87
C TRP A 563 6.87 -15.78 8.94
N ILE A 564 6.85 -14.46 9.06
CA ILE A 564 5.63 -13.66 9.04
C ILE A 564 5.68 -12.69 7.88
N ASN A 565 4.51 -12.30 7.39
CA ASN A 565 4.36 -11.19 6.45
C ASN A 565 3.88 -9.96 7.23
N MET A 566 4.77 -8.99 7.40
CA MET A 566 4.54 -7.76 8.16
C MET A 566 4.36 -6.58 7.21
N GLY A 567 3.19 -6.50 6.56
CA GLY A 567 2.88 -5.41 5.62
C GLY A 567 3.51 -5.55 4.24
N GLY A 568 3.80 -6.77 3.79
CA GLY A 568 4.51 -7.07 2.54
C GLY A 568 5.99 -7.40 2.73
N GLN A 569 6.58 -7.04 3.88
CA GLN A 569 7.93 -7.45 4.24
C GLN A 569 7.91 -8.79 4.98
N LEU A 570 8.57 -9.78 4.40
CA LEU A 570 8.77 -11.06 5.05
C LEU A 570 9.96 -10.97 6.01
N MET A 571 9.78 -11.47 7.23
CA MET A 571 10.87 -11.59 8.21
C MET A 571 10.66 -12.82 9.11
N PRO A 572 11.74 -13.35 9.73
CA PRO A 572 11.62 -14.40 10.73
C PRO A 572 10.74 -13.96 11.91
N GLU A 573 9.95 -14.87 12.48
CA GLU A 573 9.11 -14.59 13.65
C GLU A 573 9.96 -14.14 14.85
N SER A 574 11.20 -14.60 14.96
CA SER A 574 12.17 -14.13 15.96
C SER A 574 12.44 -12.63 15.85
N SER A 575 12.53 -12.09 14.63
CA SER A 575 12.75 -10.65 14.41
C SER A 575 11.57 -9.84 14.93
N LEU A 576 10.33 -10.29 14.71
CA LEU A 576 9.14 -9.65 15.30
C LEU A 576 9.16 -9.70 16.83
N ARG A 577 9.55 -10.84 17.42
CA ARG A 577 9.69 -10.93 18.88
C ARG A 577 10.71 -9.92 19.39
N THR A 578 11.86 -9.79 18.72
CA THR A 578 12.88 -8.77 19.05
C THR A 578 12.32 -7.36 18.97
N LEU A 579 11.56 -7.03 17.91
CA LEU A 579 10.90 -5.74 17.76
C LEU A 579 9.94 -5.46 18.92
N ARG A 580 9.03 -6.40 19.22
CA ARG A 580 8.06 -6.26 20.32
C ARG A 580 8.75 -6.10 21.67
N THR A 581 9.76 -6.93 21.97
CA THR A 581 10.53 -6.81 23.21
C THR A 581 11.25 -5.47 23.31
N ALA A 582 11.80 -4.94 22.20
CA ALA A 582 12.44 -3.63 22.19
C ALA A 582 11.46 -2.48 22.43
N ILE A 583 10.24 -2.57 21.88
CA ILE A 583 9.18 -1.58 22.12
C ILE A 583 8.70 -1.66 23.58
N ASN A 584 8.35 -2.85 24.05
CA ASN A 584 7.82 -3.04 25.40
C ASN A 584 8.86 -2.67 26.47
N GLY A 585 10.12 -3.06 26.26
CA GLY A 585 11.25 -2.70 27.12
C GLY A 585 11.68 -1.23 27.02
N GLY A 586 11.02 -0.40 26.21
CA GLY A 586 11.30 1.03 26.09
C GLY A 586 12.63 1.36 25.41
N ARG A 587 13.26 0.40 24.71
CA ARG A 587 14.47 0.64 23.90
C ARG A 587 14.15 1.53 22.71
N TYR A 588 13.03 1.29 22.05
CA TYR A 588 12.53 2.14 20.97
C TYR A 588 11.68 3.28 21.56
N LYS A 589 11.92 4.50 21.08
CA LYS A 589 11.33 5.74 21.59
C LYS A 589 10.26 6.30 20.65
N GLY A 590 10.22 5.85 19.41
CA GLY A 590 9.21 6.28 18.43
C GLY A 590 9.20 5.44 17.15
N TRP A 591 8.31 5.82 16.23
CA TRP A 591 8.17 5.17 14.92
C TRP A 591 9.43 5.18 14.06
N GLN A 592 10.32 6.17 14.24
CA GLN A 592 11.60 6.22 13.52
C GLN A 592 12.49 5.01 13.84
N ASP A 593 12.52 4.56 15.11
CA ASP A 593 13.27 3.36 15.49
C ASP A 593 12.68 2.09 14.86
N VAL A 594 11.34 2.02 14.80
CA VAL A 594 10.60 0.92 14.17
C VAL A 594 10.87 0.89 12.66
N HIS A 595 10.87 2.05 11.99
CA HIS A 595 11.19 2.16 10.57
C HIS A 595 12.64 1.79 10.29
N GLN A 596 13.57 2.23 11.15
CA GLN A 596 14.98 1.84 11.06
C GLN A 596 15.18 0.33 11.28
N PHE A 597 14.37 -0.29 12.14
CA PHE A 597 14.32 -1.74 12.28
C PHE A 597 13.90 -2.43 10.98
N TYR A 598 12.83 -1.96 10.31
CA TYR A 598 12.40 -2.54 9.02
C TYR A 598 13.48 -2.43 7.94
N ILE A 599 14.15 -1.28 7.83
CA ILE A 599 15.27 -1.09 6.90
C ILE A 599 16.39 -2.10 7.20
N THR A 600 16.70 -2.28 8.48
CA THR A 600 17.77 -3.19 8.93
C THR A 600 17.42 -4.64 8.64
N GLU A 601 16.19 -5.08 8.91
CA GLU A 601 15.74 -6.43 8.56
C GLU A 601 15.64 -6.62 7.04
N GLY A 602 15.23 -5.60 6.29
CA GLY A 602 15.20 -5.63 4.83
C GLY A 602 16.58 -5.88 4.22
N LYS A 603 17.64 -5.30 4.80
CA LYS A 603 19.03 -5.55 4.38
C LYS A 603 19.52 -6.96 4.71
N LYS A 604 18.94 -7.64 5.71
CA LYS A 604 19.27 -9.03 6.07
C LYS A 604 18.50 -10.05 5.24
N TYR A 605 17.48 -9.61 4.50
CA TYR A 605 16.53 -10.49 3.84
C TYR A 605 17.21 -11.53 2.93
N GLU A 606 18.12 -11.12 2.04
CA GLU A 606 18.79 -12.07 1.13
C GLU A 606 19.58 -13.17 1.87
N THR A 607 20.29 -12.80 2.94
CA THR A 607 21.05 -13.76 3.75
C THR A 607 20.11 -14.72 4.49
N GLN A 608 19.07 -14.20 5.13
CA GLN A 608 18.07 -15.01 5.85
C GLN A 608 17.27 -15.90 4.90
N LEU A 609 16.99 -15.41 3.68
CA LEU A 609 16.33 -16.16 2.61
C LEU A 609 17.18 -17.37 2.20
N LEU A 610 18.48 -17.18 2.00
CA LEU A 610 19.44 -18.25 1.71
C LEU A 610 19.51 -19.27 2.85
N GLU A 611 19.60 -18.82 4.10
CA GLU A 611 19.58 -19.70 5.27
C GLU A 611 18.32 -20.57 5.33
N HIS A 612 17.16 -19.94 5.11
CA HIS A 612 15.88 -20.62 5.05
C HIS A 612 15.81 -21.62 3.90
N ALA A 613 16.25 -21.23 2.70
CA ALA A 613 16.30 -22.09 1.51
C ALA A 613 17.18 -23.32 1.73
N PHE A 614 18.40 -23.13 2.24
CA PHE A 614 19.31 -24.24 2.48
C PHE A 614 18.78 -25.18 3.57
N ALA A 615 18.22 -24.65 4.66
CA ALA A 615 17.58 -25.48 5.68
C ALA A 615 16.38 -26.29 5.12
N SER A 616 15.56 -25.64 4.30
CA SER A 616 14.42 -26.28 3.63
C SER A 616 14.86 -27.44 2.73
N LEU A 617 15.99 -27.29 2.03
CA LEU A 617 16.57 -28.34 1.21
C LEU A 617 16.99 -29.56 2.04
N LEU A 618 17.73 -29.32 3.14
CA LEU A 618 18.18 -30.39 4.02
C LEU A 618 16.98 -31.15 4.62
N GLU A 619 15.95 -30.42 5.04
CA GLU A 619 14.72 -30.99 5.62
C GLU A 619 13.93 -31.83 4.58
N VAL A 620 13.71 -31.32 3.37
CA VAL A 620 12.91 -32.04 2.34
C VAL A 620 13.63 -33.27 1.79
N LEU A 621 14.96 -33.23 1.74
CA LEU A 621 15.81 -34.37 1.36
C LEU A 621 16.05 -35.33 2.52
N ASN A 622 15.69 -34.94 3.75
CA ASN A 622 15.94 -35.69 4.98
C ASN A 622 17.43 -36.06 5.15
N ILE A 623 18.32 -35.07 5.00
CA ILE A 623 19.77 -35.23 5.15
C ILE A 623 20.34 -34.23 6.16
N PRO A 624 21.39 -34.61 6.92
CA PRO A 624 22.16 -33.63 7.67
C PRO A 624 22.97 -32.73 6.72
N ALA A 625 23.52 -31.62 7.22
CA ALA A 625 24.37 -30.74 6.43
C ALA A 625 25.59 -31.45 5.80
N SER A 626 26.14 -32.46 6.49
CA SER A 626 27.21 -33.33 5.96
C SER A 626 26.77 -34.20 4.76
N GLY A 627 25.47 -34.44 4.61
CA GLY A 627 24.89 -35.14 3.45
C GLY A 627 24.79 -34.26 2.19
N PHE A 628 25.06 -32.96 2.29
CA PHE A 628 25.14 -32.06 1.14
C PHE A 628 26.50 -32.22 0.44
N THR A 629 26.62 -33.29 -0.34
CA THR A 629 27.82 -33.66 -1.10
C THR A 629 27.79 -33.13 -2.54
N ARG A 630 28.90 -33.25 -3.28
CA ARG A 630 28.95 -32.93 -4.72
C ARG A 630 27.84 -33.63 -5.51
N LYS A 631 27.67 -34.94 -5.26
CA LYS A 631 26.62 -35.76 -5.87
C LYS A 631 25.22 -35.25 -5.52
N THR A 632 24.99 -34.93 -4.25
CA THR A 632 23.71 -34.35 -3.80
C THR A 632 23.43 -33.03 -4.51
N PHE A 633 24.44 -32.15 -4.60
CA PHE A 633 24.29 -30.85 -5.25
C PHE A 633 24.06 -30.99 -6.76
N ARG A 634 24.76 -31.89 -7.45
CA ARG A 634 24.47 -32.23 -8.86
C ARG A 634 23.00 -32.61 -9.04
N ASN A 635 22.50 -33.55 -8.23
CA ASN A 635 21.10 -33.97 -8.31
C ASN A 635 20.12 -32.81 -8.06
N VAL A 636 20.44 -31.92 -7.12
CA VAL A 636 19.63 -30.71 -6.84
C VAL A 636 19.61 -29.77 -8.04
N LEU A 637 20.74 -29.56 -8.72
CA LEU A 637 20.80 -28.73 -9.92
C LEU A 637 20.03 -29.35 -11.08
N GLU A 638 20.20 -30.65 -11.33
CA GLU A 638 19.48 -31.38 -12.37
C GLU A 638 17.97 -31.37 -12.12
N GLN A 639 17.55 -31.61 -10.88
CA GLN A 639 16.14 -31.51 -10.50
C GLN A 639 15.60 -30.08 -10.66
N ALA A 640 16.37 -29.06 -10.28
CA ALA A 640 15.96 -27.68 -10.45
C ALA A 640 15.85 -27.28 -11.93
N LEU A 641 16.73 -27.79 -12.80
CA LEU A 641 16.63 -27.60 -14.24
C LEU A 641 15.35 -28.24 -14.79
N ALA A 642 15.09 -29.51 -14.44
CA ALA A 642 13.87 -30.21 -14.83
C ALA A 642 12.60 -29.46 -14.35
N THR A 643 12.61 -28.97 -13.11
CA THR A 643 11.51 -28.15 -12.58
C THR A 643 11.36 -26.85 -13.38
N LYS A 644 12.45 -26.16 -13.73
CA LYS A 644 12.41 -24.92 -14.53
C LYS A 644 11.89 -25.17 -15.95
N GLU A 645 12.27 -26.29 -16.56
CA GLU A 645 11.79 -26.72 -17.88
C GLU A 645 10.29 -27.00 -17.84
N TRP A 646 9.84 -27.83 -16.89
CA TRP A 646 8.42 -28.12 -16.66
C TRP A 646 7.62 -26.84 -16.42
N MET A 647 8.15 -25.94 -15.59
CA MET A 647 7.55 -24.65 -15.32
C MET A 647 7.42 -23.82 -16.62
N THR A 648 8.50 -23.69 -17.38
CA THR A 648 8.48 -22.89 -18.63
C THR A 648 7.51 -23.47 -19.67
N ALA A 649 7.44 -24.79 -19.79
CA ALA A 649 6.44 -25.47 -20.60
C ALA A 649 5.01 -25.20 -20.08
N GLY A 650 4.78 -25.29 -18.77
CA GLY A 650 3.50 -25.01 -18.14
C GLY A 650 2.99 -23.57 -18.37
N ILE A 651 3.88 -22.58 -18.40
CA ILE A 651 3.55 -21.19 -18.77
C ILE A 651 3.04 -21.13 -20.21
N TYR A 652 3.74 -21.78 -21.14
CA TYR A 652 3.32 -21.84 -22.54
C TYR A 652 1.98 -22.56 -22.69
N GLU A 653 1.86 -23.77 -22.13
CA GLU A 653 0.65 -24.59 -22.25
C GLU A 653 -0.58 -23.94 -21.63
N SER A 654 -0.42 -23.29 -20.48
CA SER A 654 -1.48 -22.54 -19.80
C SER A 654 -2.02 -21.42 -20.69
N ARG A 655 -1.14 -20.64 -21.35
CA ARG A 655 -1.54 -19.58 -22.29
C ARG A 655 -2.06 -20.14 -23.62
N ALA A 656 -1.51 -21.25 -24.10
CA ALA A 656 -1.91 -21.88 -25.36
C ALA A 656 -3.36 -22.40 -25.32
N LYS A 657 -3.91 -22.67 -24.13
CA LYS A 657 -5.36 -22.98 -23.97
C LYS A 657 -6.24 -21.88 -24.56
N ASP A 658 -5.82 -20.62 -24.44
CA ASP A 658 -6.58 -19.47 -24.95
C ASP A 658 -6.72 -19.47 -26.47
N TYR A 659 -5.73 -20.04 -27.17
CA TYR A 659 -5.65 -20.15 -28.63
C TYR A 659 -6.20 -21.48 -29.16
N ARG A 660 -6.43 -22.48 -28.31
CA ARG A 660 -6.94 -23.80 -28.71
C ARG A 660 -8.42 -23.99 -28.35
N ASN A 661 -8.93 -23.28 -27.34
CA ASN A 661 -10.28 -23.47 -26.84
C ASN A 661 -11.34 -23.07 -27.90
N PRO A 662 -12.21 -23.99 -28.36
CA PRO A 662 -13.22 -23.68 -29.37
C PRO A 662 -14.19 -22.58 -28.92
N TYR A 663 -14.54 -22.51 -27.64
CA TYR A 663 -15.40 -21.46 -27.08
C TYR A 663 -14.74 -20.08 -27.04
N ARG A 664 -13.40 -20.01 -27.07
CA ARG A 664 -12.70 -18.74 -27.27
C ARG A 664 -12.54 -18.39 -28.74
N LYS A 665 -12.36 -19.39 -29.60
CA LYS A 665 -12.27 -19.18 -31.05
C LYS A 665 -13.58 -18.70 -31.66
N MET A 666 -14.73 -19.11 -31.11
CA MET A 666 -16.05 -18.85 -31.69
C MET A 666 -16.41 -17.36 -31.88
N VAL A 667 -15.71 -16.44 -31.22
CA VAL A 667 -15.95 -14.98 -31.36
C VAL A 667 -15.12 -14.33 -32.46
N TYR A 668 -14.28 -15.09 -33.16
CA TYR A 668 -13.48 -14.64 -34.28
C TYR A 668 -13.92 -15.37 -35.56
N GLN A 669 -14.06 -14.62 -36.65
CA GLN A 669 -14.39 -15.17 -37.98
C GLN A 669 -13.25 -16.02 -38.54
N THR A 670 -11.99 -15.63 -38.25
CA THR A 670 -10.80 -16.34 -38.74
C THR A 670 -9.68 -16.37 -37.69
N GLU A 671 -8.74 -17.30 -37.86
CA GLU A 671 -7.52 -17.31 -37.03
C GLU A 671 -6.67 -16.05 -37.23
N LYS A 672 -6.65 -15.47 -38.43
CA LYS A 672 -5.96 -14.20 -38.72
C LYS A 672 -6.55 -13.03 -37.94
N GLU A 673 -7.88 -12.96 -37.80
CA GLU A 673 -8.55 -11.97 -36.97
C GLU A 673 -8.17 -12.18 -35.49
N MET A 674 -8.26 -13.41 -35.00
CA MET A 674 -7.86 -13.74 -33.62
C MET A 674 -6.41 -13.32 -33.33
N GLU A 675 -5.47 -13.62 -34.23
CA GLU A 675 -4.07 -13.22 -34.09
C GLU A 675 -3.87 -11.71 -34.15
N SER A 676 -4.69 -10.98 -34.93
CA SER A 676 -4.63 -9.52 -35.01
C SER A 676 -5.15 -8.86 -33.73
N VAL A 677 -6.15 -9.46 -33.08
CA VAL A 677 -6.74 -8.95 -31.82
C VAL A 677 -5.91 -9.35 -30.60
N LEU A 678 -5.51 -10.61 -30.49
CA LEU A 678 -4.83 -11.15 -29.30
C LEU A 678 -3.30 -11.03 -29.37
N GLY A 679 -2.75 -10.82 -30.57
CA GLY A 679 -1.35 -11.09 -30.87
C GLY A 679 -1.08 -12.58 -31.04
N LYS A 680 -0.07 -12.92 -31.85
CA LYS A 680 0.34 -14.32 -32.06
C LYS A 680 0.95 -14.88 -30.78
N LEU A 681 0.61 -16.14 -30.46
CA LEU A 681 1.14 -16.80 -29.26
C LEU A 681 2.68 -16.85 -29.26
N LYS A 682 3.28 -17.11 -30.42
CA LYS A 682 4.74 -17.18 -30.59
C LYS A 682 5.45 -15.86 -30.30
N ASP A 683 4.74 -14.73 -30.44
CA ASP A 683 5.27 -13.39 -30.26
C ASP A 683 4.99 -12.85 -28.84
N ASN A 684 4.39 -13.67 -27.96
CA ASN A 684 4.13 -13.28 -26.58
C ASN A 684 5.43 -12.99 -25.82
N SER A 685 5.65 -11.71 -25.49
CA SER A 685 6.89 -11.22 -24.90
C SER A 685 7.26 -11.91 -23.57
N PHE A 686 6.28 -12.20 -22.72
CA PHE A 686 6.52 -12.87 -21.44
C PHE A 686 6.97 -14.32 -21.63
N ILE A 687 6.36 -15.08 -22.56
CA ILE A 687 6.78 -16.44 -22.89
C ILE A 687 8.21 -16.45 -23.45
N LEU A 688 8.53 -15.54 -24.37
CA LEU A 688 9.87 -15.42 -24.94
C LEU A 688 10.91 -15.10 -23.86
N GLN A 689 10.57 -14.20 -22.94
CA GLN A 689 11.41 -13.88 -21.79
C GLN A 689 11.66 -15.12 -20.91
N GLN A 690 10.64 -15.94 -20.64
CA GLN A 690 10.80 -17.16 -19.84
C GLN A 690 11.63 -18.23 -20.54
N LYS A 691 11.50 -18.40 -21.87
CA LYS A 691 12.36 -19.29 -22.66
C LYS A 691 13.82 -18.86 -22.59
N LYS A 692 14.11 -17.56 -22.78
CA LYS A 692 15.46 -17.01 -22.63
C LYS A 692 16.01 -17.19 -21.22
N ALA A 693 15.17 -17.02 -20.20
CA ALA A 693 15.56 -17.26 -18.82
C ALA A 693 15.90 -18.74 -18.55
N LEU A 694 15.17 -19.69 -19.14
CA LEU A 694 15.48 -21.12 -19.09
C LEU A 694 16.80 -21.45 -19.80
N GLU A 695 17.04 -20.90 -20.99
CA GLU A 695 18.31 -21.10 -21.70
C GLU A 695 19.51 -20.63 -20.87
N LEU A 696 19.41 -19.45 -20.27
CA LEU A 696 20.45 -18.92 -19.38
C LEU A 696 20.61 -19.79 -18.12
N PHE A 697 19.50 -20.24 -17.54
CA PHE A 697 19.51 -21.12 -16.37
C PHE A 697 20.22 -22.46 -16.66
N SER A 698 19.90 -23.09 -17.79
CA SER A 698 20.54 -24.33 -18.25
C SER A 698 22.04 -24.15 -18.50
N LYS A 699 22.44 -23.08 -19.22
CA LYS A 699 23.85 -22.75 -19.43
C LYS A 699 24.61 -22.56 -18.11
N ASN A 700 24.02 -21.83 -17.17
CA ASN A 700 24.63 -21.57 -15.86
C ASN A 700 24.80 -22.87 -15.06
N ILE A 701 23.80 -23.75 -15.05
CA ILE A 701 23.89 -25.05 -14.37
C ILE A 701 25.00 -25.91 -14.96
N ASN A 702 25.04 -26.06 -16.29
CA ASN A 702 26.07 -26.85 -16.97
C ASN A 702 27.48 -26.30 -16.70
N HIS A 703 27.62 -24.96 -16.71
CA HIS A 703 28.87 -24.30 -16.36
C HIS A 703 29.30 -24.61 -14.91
N ILE A 704 28.39 -24.57 -13.95
CA ILE A 704 28.67 -24.87 -12.53
C ILE A 704 29.04 -26.34 -12.34
N ILE A 705 28.30 -27.27 -12.97
CA ILE A 705 28.60 -28.71 -12.91
C ILE A 705 30.02 -28.99 -13.42
N GLY A 706 30.39 -28.40 -14.56
CA GLY A 706 31.74 -28.56 -15.11
C GLY A 706 32.82 -27.91 -14.24
N THR A 707 32.63 -26.65 -13.87
CA THR A 707 33.64 -25.85 -13.14
C THR A 707 33.90 -26.39 -11.74
N MET A 708 32.84 -26.81 -11.02
CA MET A 708 32.98 -27.33 -9.66
C MET A 708 33.27 -28.84 -9.62
N LYS A 709 33.29 -29.52 -10.77
CA LYS A 709 33.45 -30.99 -10.90
C LYS A 709 32.43 -31.73 -10.01
N LEU A 710 31.15 -31.43 -10.21
CA LEU A 710 30.03 -32.03 -9.46
C LEU A 710 29.70 -33.44 -9.94
#